data_AF-A0A8T0LSP6-F1
#
_entry.id   AF-A0A8T0LSP6-F1
#
_cell.length_a   1.000
_cell.length_b   1.000
_cell.length_c   1.000
_cell.angle_alpha   90.00
_cell.angle_beta   90.00
_cell.angle_gamma   90.00
#
_symmetry.space_group_name_H-M   'P 1'
#
loop_
_entity.id
_entity.type
_entity.pdbx_description
1 polymer ?
#
loop_
_entity_poly.entity_id
_entity_poly.type
_entity_poly.pdbx_seq_one_letter_code
_entity_poly.pdbx_strand_id
1 'polypeptide(L)'
;MRLYSILMATTAALLATCSTAATTKAGFCAKPRVRITEVDVGASVENSEDEVGLKVVAIASLPSGGSRIAFQSGDNVIVRELDANDKLVSSSAAVKVPFNDFGDLHADKDGFVLLGTRDAEGGGTANCGNPSNLCGTAPNPPTPCYDMYMVRYDGSKESWATKLTSSSASLPPYSTGKTGADVYMIWWYAHHGRLAYNGKDWAAYFGAAISTSEGGCINIHQGDRMKVVDASGKIATNSDSFDWGCSHSGYERITYDNRTSSFASICKTDNNNRIMPPNNWDATIYPVDLAASNLGDIVQDGGASSKKYWATVSNGEGDNAAVHLIHFGLDGAATEDIKLGGTDANERAPHLASIGSGGMLAMWEGSSSGGDLVEGSDRTIYAQVLDSTSGKSISDKVTVDGSVVGNRYQALKSFPDGSVAYLSKGKTDTSVQVFTVVEGTGHTGVGSIVDCNNARIAAELGVDMVLVANGGLGSAFDDLALNYSMCKVHGVKIRGVILNKVRRDRVAMLREYFPKAMKLWGEDVPLIGIVPNLPALSDPSMLDFEGLFKTQMLTSRSRRFQQYSKTTLVTAGLRRFLSKLTSPEFDNALFVTHVSRNDIILGFLSHAQTFELTNGIPYGGGLILTGSPSEDQPQDYLMNIIKHAQAPILYVPMTTFAAMEKITHFTAKFNPTDENRVHTLSSSVAVRGVTFDLDDTLWCGKTVIHKATSAFHAFLTQETPQLAEKFPPAVFDTLLSDFQRSLPDHAHDYTFLRKYTLRYCVKEVGAQNLQLGDAIKLETYLEEAFQAFLVPRSQPDLFDGVEQLFQGLEMELKASHTGTDSAPLLGVITNGNCEMDGLPKYFQDHMSFMVSAELVGTPKPSRVIFDAAVAKFPASYSRQHLVHVGDHYECDVEGAKRAGLRTIWVNAMWSKPDALTQADLTKEDAEQYAAADAIVKEVNAVLSVVKRWNMLAKTSLKE
;
A
#
# COMPACT_ATOMS: atom_id res chain seq x y z
N MET A 1 15.40 -1.68 7.39
CA MET A 1 14.84 -2.58 6.37
C MET A 1 13.89 -3.64 6.96
N ARG A 2 14.28 -4.52 7.90
CA ARG A 2 13.30 -5.46 8.51
C ARG A 2 12.11 -4.79 9.21
N LEU A 3 12.26 -3.63 9.86
CA LEU A 3 11.09 -2.91 10.39
C LEU A 3 10.14 -2.42 9.30
N TYR A 4 10.63 -2.07 8.10
CA TYR A 4 9.79 -1.56 7.01
C TYR A 4 9.08 -2.69 6.24
N SER A 5 9.75 -3.84 6.07
CA SER A 5 9.15 -5.03 5.44
C SER A 5 8.21 -5.78 6.41
N ILE A 6 8.52 -5.80 7.71
CA ILE A 6 7.60 -6.32 8.75
C ILE A 6 6.43 -5.35 8.95
N LEU A 7 6.63 -4.02 8.89
CA LEU A 7 5.53 -3.05 8.91
C LEU A 7 4.55 -3.21 7.73
N MET A 8 4.96 -3.78 6.59
CA MET A 8 4.04 -4.06 5.47
C MET A 8 3.35 -5.42 5.58
N ALA A 9 3.96 -6.40 6.26
CA ALA A 9 3.41 -7.74 6.39
C ALA A 9 2.52 -7.93 7.64
N THR A 10 2.76 -7.22 8.75
CA THR A 10 1.96 -7.33 9.99
C THR A 10 0.86 -6.28 10.11
N THR A 11 0.82 -5.24 9.25
CA THR A 11 -0.29 -4.27 9.21
C THR A 11 -1.54 -4.81 8.53
N ALA A 12 -1.44 -5.91 7.78
CA ALA A 12 -2.59 -6.53 7.10
C ALA A 12 -3.46 -7.41 8.02
N ALA A 13 -3.00 -7.77 9.23
CA ALA A 13 -3.66 -8.79 10.07
C ALA A 13 -4.26 -8.27 11.40
N LEU A 14 -4.19 -6.97 11.71
CA LEU A 14 -4.44 -6.45 13.08
C LEU A 14 -5.52 -5.36 13.19
N LEU A 15 -6.33 -5.14 12.15
CA LEU A 15 -7.35 -4.08 12.11
C LEU A 15 -8.79 -4.57 12.35
N ALA A 16 -8.97 -5.61 13.17
CA ALA A 16 -10.25 -6.30 13.25
C ALA A 16 -10.80 -6.53 14.66
N THR A 17 -10.39 -5.76 15.66
CA THR A 17 -11.01 -5.90 16.98
C THR A 17 -11.08 -4.58 17.74
N CYS A 18 -12.31 -4.28 18.18
CA CYS A 18 -12.77 -3.28 19.14
C CYS A 18 -13.32 -1.95 18.60
N SER A 19 -14.65 -1.93 18.68
CA SER A 19 -15.64 -0.90 18.49
C SER A 19 -15.70 0.11 19.65
N THR A 20 -15.96 1.37 19.35
CA THR A 20 -17.08 2.21 19.89
C THR A 20 -16.89 3.68 19.50
N ALA A 21 -18.00 4.33 19.18
CA ALA A 21 -18.07 5.60 18.46
C ALA A 21 -17.78 6.85 19.31
N ALA A 22 -16.90 7.75 18.83
CA ALA A 22 -17.19 9.19 18.75
C ALA A 22 -16.31 10.01 17.78
N THR A 23 -17.02 10.69 16.89
CA THR A 23 -17.01 12.14 16.63
C THR A 23 -15.89 13.03 17.22
N THR A 24 -14.68 12.96 16.65
CA THR A 24 -13.79 14.14 16.50
C THR A 24 -13.03 14.04 15.19
N LYS A 25 -13.03 15.12 14.37
CA LYS A 25 -12.38 15.25 13.04
C LYS A 25 -10.96 14.64 13.00
N ALA A 26 -10.85 13.34 12.72
CA ALA A 26 -9.63 12.67 12.32
C ALA A 26 -9.17 13.21 10.96
N GLY A 27 -7.85 13.30 10.76
CA GLY A 27 -7.28 13.78 9.50
C GLY A 27 -7.18 12.65 8.48
N PHE A 28 -7.93 12.76 7.40
CA PHE A 28 -7.96 11.78 6.31
C PHE A 28 -6.61 11.58 5.62
N CYS A 29 -6.32 10.32 5.30
CA CYS A 29 -5.15 9.94 4.52
C CYS A 29 -5.25 10.48 3.08
N ALA A 30 -4.12 10.96 2.53
CA ALA A 30 -4.06 11.43 1.15
C ALA A 30 -4.37 10.34 0.10
N LYS A 31 -4.25 9.06 0.45
CA LYS A 31 -4.72 7.93 -0.36
C LYS A 31 -5.53 7.00 0.56
N PRO A 32 -6.80 6.70 0.25
CA PRO A 32 -7.62 5.80 1.05
C PRO A 32 -6.99 4.41 1.04
N ARG A 33 -6.99 3.72 2.18
CA ARG A 33 -6.53 2.34 2.27
C ARG A 33 -7.70 1.42 1.97
N VAL A 34 -7.49 0.51 1.03
CA VAL A 34 -8.48 -0.45 0.59
C VAL A 34 -8.08 -1.83 1.09
N ARG A 35 -9.03 -2.54 1.73
CA ARG A 35 -8.96 -3.97 2.03
C ARG A 35 -10.02 -4.65 1.19
N ILE A 36 -9.67 -5.75 0.53
CA ILE A 36 -10.62 -6.61 -0.18
C ILE A 36 -10.47 -7.99 0.43
N THR A 37 -11.55 -8.50 1.03
CA THR A 37 -11.58 -9.83 1.63
C THR A 37 -12.52 -10.71 0.83
N GLU A 38 -12.00 -11.81 0.28
CA GLU A 38 -12.79 -12.85 -0.36
C GLU A 38 -13.37 -13.78 0.71
N VAL A 39 -14.67 -14.05 0.63
CA VAL A 39 -15.39 -14.91 1.57
C VAL A 39 -16.22 -15.92 0.80
N ASP A 40 -15.89 -17.20 0.91
CA ASP A 40 -16.77 -18.28 0.44
C ASP A 40 -17.96 -18.39 1.39
N VAL A 41 -19.15 -18.11 0.88
CA VAL A 41 -20.41 -18.11 1.64
C VAL A 41 -21.13 -19.46 1.59
N GLY A 42 -20.56 -20.46 0.90
CA GLY A 42 -21.03 -21.85 0.91
C GLY A 42 -22.40 -22.07 0.26
N ALA A 43 -22.89 -21.11 -0.52
CA ALA A 43 -24.13 -21.16 -1.29
C ALA A 43 -23.97 -20.30 -2.55
N SER A 44 -24.79 -20.55 -3.58
CA SER A 44 -24.73 -19.76 -4.81
C SER A 44 -25.03 -18.28 -4.54
N VAL A 45 -24.27 -17.39 -5.17
CA VAL A 45 -24.43 -15.93 -5.08
C VAL A 45 -24.90 -15.41 -6.42
N GLU A 46 -26.17 -15.06 -6.51
CA GLU A 46 -26.76 -14.44 -7.70
C GLU A 46 -26.65 -12.91 -7.61
N ASN A 47 -26.19 -12.29 -8.69
CA ASN A 47 -26.08 -10.85 -8.86
C ASN A 47 -26.53 -10.49 -10.29
N SER A 48 -27.20 -9.36 -10.45
CA SER A 48 -27.69 -8.87 -11.74
C SER A 48 -28.03 -7.38 -11.62
N GLU A 49 -27.69 -6.62 -12.65
CA GLU A 49 -28.00 -5.19 -12.79
C GLU A 49 -29.17 -4.91 -13.76
N ASP A 50 -29.75 -5.97 -14.32
CA ASP A 50 -30.95 -5.90 -15.14
C ASP A 50 -32.15 -5.57 -14.26
N GLU A 51 -32.93 -4.55 -14.63
CA GLU A 51 -34.03 -4.06 -13.79
C GLU A 51 -35.13 -5.10 -13.60
N VAL A 52 -35.38 -5.93 -14.63
CA VAL A 52 -36.39 -7.00 -14.59
C VAL A 52 -35.91 -8.20 -13.76
N GLY A 53 -34.61 -8.47 -13.82
CA GLY A 53 -33.96 -9.59 -13.14
C GLY A 53 -33.05 -9.13 -11.99
N LEU A 54 -33.37 -8.01 -11.33
CA LEU A 54 -32.45 -7.34 -10.41
C LEU A 54 -32.12 -8.23 -9.22
N LYS A 55 -30.83 -8.51 -9.02
CA LYS A 55 -30.32 -9.24 -7.85
C LYS A 55 -29.13 -8.47 -7.29
N VAL A 56 -29.28 -7.97 -6.06
CA VAL A 56 -28.22 -7.25 -5.36
C VAL A 56 -27.59 -8.15 -4.30
N VAL A 57 -26.41 -7.75 -3.83
CA VAL A 57 -25.88 -8.19 -2.53
C VAL A 57 -25.89 -7.01 -1.57
N ALA A 58 -26.06 -7.25 -0.28
CA ALA A 58 -26.06 -6.18 0.72
C ALA A 58 -25.24 -6.55 1.93
N ILE A 59 -24.67 -5.53 2.57
CA ILE A 59 -23.95 -5.64 3.84
C ILE A 59 -24.59 -4.68 4.85
N ALA A 60 -24.54 -5.03 6.12
CA ALA A 60 -24.93 -4.16 7.21
C ALA A 60 -23.94 -4.31 8.36
N SER A 61 -23.51 -3.20 8.94
CA SER A 61 -22.58 -3.19 10.06
C SER A 61 -23.25 -3.71 11.33
N LEU A 62 -22.48 -4.39 12.17
CA LEU A 62 -22.90 -4.78 13.51
C LEU A 62 -22.24 -3.87 14.56
N PRO A 63 -22.93 -3.56 15.68
CA PRO A 63 -22.31 -2.84 16.79
C PRO A 63 -21.06 -3.51 17.37
N SER A 64 -20.92 -4.83 17.18
CA SER A 64 -19.76 -5.62 17.61
C SER A 64 -18.51 -5.44 16.74
N GLY A 65 -18.60 -4.72 15.61
CA GLY A 65 -17.51 -4.53 14.65
C GLY A 65 -17.48 -5.53 13.49
N GLY A 66 -18.35 -6.56 13.50
CA GLY A 66 -18.58 -7.44 12.35
C GLY A 66 -19.63 -6.90 11.39
N SER A 67 -20.14 -7.77 10.52
CA SER A 67 -21.22 -7.43 9.59
C SER A 67 -22.18 -8.59 9.36
N ARG A 68 -23.37 -8.27 8.83
CA ARG A 68 -24.25 -9.26 8.20
C ARG A 68 -24.32 -8.96 6.72
N ILE A 69 -24.28 -10.03 5.93
CA ILE A 69 -24.38 -9.97 4.48
C ILE A 69 -25.63 -10.71 4.02
N ALA A 70 -26.26 -10.21 2.96
CA ALA A 70 -27.41 -10.83 2.30
C ALA A 70 -27.15 -10.97 0.81
N PHE A 71 -27.57 -12.10 0.23
CA PHE A 71 -27.45 -12.39 -1.19
C PHE A 71 -28.53 -13.38 -1.64
N GLN A 72 -28.91 -13.34 -2.92
CA GLN A 72 -29.87 -14.28 -3.49
C GLN A 72 -29.20 -15.64 -3.78
N SER A 73 -29.90 -16.73 -3.46
CA SER A 73 -29.53 -18.11 -3.80
C SER A 73 -30.79 -18.95 -4.07
N GLY A 74 -31.09 -19.17 -5.35
CA GLY A 74 -32.33 -19.82 -5.78
C GLY A 74 -33.56 -19.03 -5.31
N ASP A 75 -34.54 -19.71 -4.72
CA ASP A 75 -35.81 -19.09 -4.28
C ASP A 75 -35.70 -18.37 -2.92
N ASN A 76 -34.50 -18.09 -2.43
CA ASN A 76 -34.30 -17.50 -1.10
C ASN A 76 -33.20 -16.44 -1.09
N VAL A 77 -33.36 -15.47 -0.19
CA VAL A 77 -32.28 -14.61 0.26
C VAL A 77 -31.59 -15.29 1.44
N ILE A 78 -30.28 -15.47 1.36
CA ILE A 78 -29.46 -16.02 2.44
C ILE A 78 -28.81 -14.88 3.19
N VAL A 79 -28.94 -14.88 4.51
CA VAL A 79 -28.21 -13.98 5.41
C VAL A 79 -27.13 -14.74 6.17
N ARG A 80 -25.91 -14.21 6.14
CA ARG A 80 -24.74 -14.73 6.88
C ARG A 80 -24.12 -13.65 7.75
N GLU A 81 -23.48 -14.07 8.82
CA GLU A 81 -22.72 -13.19 9.71
C GLU A 81 -21.22 -13.34 9.47
N LEU A 82 -20.54 -12.20 9.38
CA LEU A 82 -19.10 -12.07 9.31
C LEU A 82 -18.58 -11.42 10.59
N ASP A 83 -17.46 -11.91 11.09
CA ASP A 83 -16.72 -11.24 12.16
C ASP A 83 -16.03 -9.97 11.63
N ALA A 84 -15.34 -9.25 12.51
CA ALA A 84 -14.65 -8.01 12.17
C ALA A 84 -13.42 -8.20 11.23
N ASN A 85 -13.00 -9.45 10.99
CA ASN A 85 -11.99 -9.82 9.99
C ASN A 85 -12.62 -10.26 8.65
N ASP A 86 -13.92 -10.04 8.47
CA ASP A 86 -14.71 -10.54 7.34
C ASP A 86 -14.71 -12.08 7.23
N LYS A 87 -14.56 -12.81 8.34
CA LYS A 87 -14.66 -14.27 8.34
C LYS A 87 -16.05 -14.72 8.74
N LEU A 88 -16.56 -15.76 8.08
CA LEU A 88 -17.81 -16.39 8.46
C LEU A 88 -17.79 -16.84 9.93
N VAL A 89 -18.78 -16.37 10.69
CA VAL A 89 -18.98 -16.76 12.08
C VAL A 89 -19.56 -18.18 12.11
N SER A 90 -18.77 -19.16 12.54
CA SER A 90 -19.16 -20.58 12.53
C SER A 90 -20.36 -20.90 13.43
N SER A 91 -20.57 -20.14 14.49
CA SER A 91 -21.74 -20.24 15.37
C SER A 91 -23.00 -19.62 14.79
N SER A 92 -22.91 -18.83 13.72
CA SER A 92 -24.06 -18.21 13.05
C SER A 92 -24.44 -19.02 11.82
N ALA A 93 -25.52 -19.80 11.93
CA ALA A 93 -26.07 -20.54 10.81
C ALA A 93 -26.61 -19.60 9.71
N ALA A 94 -26.66 -20.09 8.47
CA ALA A 94 -27.29 -19.38 7.37
C ALA A 94 -28.80 -19.26 7.60
N VAL A 95 -29.32 -18.03 7.55
CA VAL A 95 -30.75 -17.77 7.64
C VAL A 95 -31.31 -17.66 6.23
N LYS A 96 -32.31 -18.48 5.90
CA LYS A 96 -33.00 -18.45 4.61
C LYS A 96 -34.28 -17.65 4.75
N VAL A 97 -34.40 -16.59 3.97
CA VAL A 97 -35.58 -15.72 3.94
C VAL A 97 -36.29 -15.94 2.60
N PRO A 98 -37.57 -16.35 2.60
CA PRO A 98 -38.31 -16.66 1.39
C PRO A 98 -38.75 -15.38 0.69
N PHE A 99 -37.87 -14.85 -0.15
CA PHE A 99 -38.06 -13.66 -0.95
C PHE A 99 -37.69 -13.94 -2.40
N ASN A 100 -38.45 -13.35 -3.32
CA ASN A 100 -38.19 -13.42 -4.76
C ASN A 100 -36.97 -12.57 -5.13
N ASP A 101 -36.81 -11.43 -4.45
CA ASP A 101 -35.63 -10.56 -4.43
C ASP A 101 -35.67 -9.64 -3.21
N PHE A 102 -34.62 -8.83 -3.05
CA PHE A 102 -34.51 -7.85 -1.97
C PHE A 102 -33.76 -6.61 -2.43
N GLY A 103 -33.97 -5.50 -1.71
CA GLY A 103 -33.36 -4.20 -2.01
C GLY A 103 -32.27 -3.77 -1.03
N ASP A 104 -32.44 -4.05 0.27
CA ASP A 104 -31.50 -3.58 1.31
C ASP A 104 -31.58 -4.40 2.60
N LEU A 105 -30.54 -4.26 3.44
CA LEU A 105 -30.35 -4.94 4.72
C LEU A 105 -30.00 -3.91 5.80
N HIS A 106 -30.64 -4.05 6.97
CA HIS A 106 -30.23 -3.41 8.22
C HIS A 106 -29.97 -4.49 9.27
N ALA A 107 -28.94 -4.33 10.10
CA ALA A 107 -28.61 -5.27 11.17
C ALA A 107 -28.40 -4.57 12.51
N ASP A 108 -28.70 -5.28 13.59
CA ASP A 108 -28.37 -4.89 14.96
C ASP A 108 -27.87 -6.10 15.74
N LYS A 109 -27.61 -5.91 17.04
CA LYS A 109 -27.04 -6.95 17.91
C LYS A 109 -27.91 -8.21 18.01
N ASP A 110 -29.23 -8.09 17.86
CA ASP A 110 -30.18 -9.18 18.10
C ASP A 110 -30.60 -9.87 16.79
N GLY A 111 -30.50 -9.17 15.66
CA GLY A 111 -31.18 -9.60 14.46
C GLY A 111 -30.97 -8.67 13.25
N PHE A 112 -31.77 -8.87 12.23
CA PHE A 112 -31.70 -8.06 11.02
C PHE A 112 -33.09 -7.79 10.44
N VAL A 113 -33.19 -6.71 9.68
CA VAL A 113 -34.37 -6.33 8.91
C VAL A 113 -33.99 -6.34 7.43
N LEU A 114 -34.79 -7.04 6.63
CA LEU A 114 -34.67 -7.05 5.17
C LEU A 114 -35.88 -6.34 4.54
N LEU A 115 -35.62 -5.66 3.43
CA LEU A 115 -36.62 -5.15 2.50
C LEU A 115 -36.60 -6.01 1.24
N GLY A 116 -37.69 -6.71 0.95
CA GLY A 116 -37.76 -7.55 -0.24
C GLY A 116 -39.16 -8.01 -0.59
N THR A 117 -39.27 -8.78 -1.67
CA THR A 117 -40.56 -9.06 -2.32
C THR A 117 -41.05 -10.48 -2.07
N ARG A 118 -42.38 -10.62 -1.96
CA ARG A 118 -43.11 -11.90 -2.00
C ARG A 118 -44.22 -11.80 -3.03
N ASP A 119 -44.79 -12.93 -3.44
CA ASP A 119 -45.91 -12.95 -4.40
C ASP A 119 -47.04 -12.03 -3.96
N ALA A 120 -47.56 -11.23 -4.90
CA ALA A 120 -48.65 -10.31 -4.63
C ALA A 120 -49.92 -11.07 -4.25
N GLU A 121 -50.59 -10.65 -3.18
CA GLU A 121 -51.85 -11.26 -2.79
C GLU A 121 -52.95 -10.99 -3.83
N GLY A 122 -53.66 -12.06 -4.23
CA GLY A 122 -54.69 -11.98 -5.28
C GLY A 122 -54.14 -11.90 -6.71
N GLY A 123 -52.81 -11.78 -6.88
CA GLY A 123 -52.12 -11.96 -8.15
C GLY A 123 -51.88 -13.45 -8.44
N GLY A 124 -51.90 -13.83 -9.72
CA GLY A 124 -51.43 -15.14 -10.16
C GLY A 124 -49.94 -15.12 -10.50
N THR A 125 -49.29 -16.27 -10.47
CA THR A 125 -47.86 -16.41 -10.84
C THR A 125 -47.56 -16.08 -12.30
N ALA A 126 -48.60 -15.99 -13.15
CA ALA A 126 -48.49 -15.55 -14.54
C ALA A 126 -48.97 -14.11 -14.75
N ASN A 127 -49.90 -13.59 -13.95
CA ASN A 127 -50.49 -12.27 -14.18
C ASN A 127 -50.91 -11.64 -12.86
N CYS A 128 -50.84 -10.32 -12.77
CA CYS A 128 -51.18 -9.57 -11.57
C CYS A 128 -52.69 -9.43 -11.29
N GLY A 129 -53.52 -10.38 -11.72
CA GLY A 129 -54.98 -10.33 -11.64
C GLY A 129 -55.61 -10.59 -13.01
N ASN A 130 -56.72 -9.92 -13.32
CA ASN A 130 -57.41 -10.07 -14.60
C ASN A 130 -56.89 -9.05 -15.64
N PRO A 131 -56.15 -9.48 -16.69
CA PRO A 131 -55.63 -8.61 -17.74
C PRO A 131 -56.68 -7.75 -18.45
N SER A 132 -57.93 -8.22 -18.53
CA SER A 132 -59.02 -7.48 -19.21
C SER A 132 -59.47 -6.22 -18.48
N ASN A 133 -58.99 -6.00 -17.26
CA ASN A 133 -59.22 -4.76 -16.53
C ASN A 133 -58.35 -3.62 -17.07
N LEU A 134 -57.20 -3.92 -17.67
CA LEU A 134 -56.21 -2.92 -18.07
C LEU A 134 -56.69 -2.04 -19.24
N CYS A 135 -56.24 -0.80 -19.26
CA CYS A 135 -56.45 0.13 -20.37
C CYS A 135 -55.67 -0.28 -21.63
N GLY A 136 -54.52 -0.93 -21.46
CA GLY A 136 -53.66 -1.41 -22.54
C GLY A 136 -53.63 -2.93 -22.66
N THR A 137 -52.82 -3.40 -23.61
CA THR A 137 -52.51 -4.84 -23.74
C THR A 137 -51.66 -5.27 -22.56
N ALA A 138 -52.06 -6.35 -21.89
CA ALA A 138 -51.25 -6.92 -20.82
C ALA A 138 -49.88 -7.42 -21.34
N PRO A 139 -48.87 -7.50 -20.47
CA PRO A 139 -47.54 -8.00 -20.84
C PRO A 139 -47.60 -9.38 -21.52
N ASN A 140 -46.78 -9.56 -22.57
CA ASN A 140 -46.57 -10.82 -23.26
C ASN A 140 -45.06 -11.05 -23.48
N PRO A 141 -44.43 -12.05 -22.84
CA PRO A 141 -45.04 -13.05 -21.97
C PRO A 141 -45.64 -12.44 -20.69
N PRO A 142 -46.63 -13.11 -20.06
CA PRO A 142 -47.22 -12.65 -18.81
C PRO A 142 -46.17 -12.48 -17.70
N THR A 143 -46.23 -11.36 -16.96
CA THR A 143 -45.29 -11.05 -15.87
C THR A 143 -45.98 -11.12 -14.50
N PRO A 144 -45.32 -11.71 -13.49
CA PRO A 144 -45.81 -11.72 -12.12
C PRO A 144 -45.78 -10.31 -11.49
N CYS A 145 -46.58 -10.13 -10.45
CA CYS A 145 -46.48 -8.99 -9.54
C CYS A 145 -46.14 -9.47 -8.14
N TYR A 146 -45.54 -8.57 -7.39
CA TYR A 146 -45.10 -8.83 -6.04
C TYR A 146 -45.63 -7.77 -5.07
N ASP A 147 -45.59 -8.12 -3.79
CA ASP A 147 -45.80 -7.21 -2.69
C ASP A 147 -44.45 -6.96 -2.01
N MET A 148 -44.20 -5.71 -1.62
CA MET A 148 -43.01 -5.34 -0.87
C MET A 148 -43.23 -5.63 0.61
N TYR A 149 -42.25 -6.28 1.24
CA TYR A 149 -42.26 -6.62 2.66
C TYR A 149 -41.02 -6.07 3.36
N MET A 150 -41.23 -5.57 4.58
CA MET A 150 -40.18 -5.41 5.55
C MET A 150 -40.29 -6.55 6.56
N VAL A 151 -39.21 -7.30 6.78
CA VAL A 151 -39.24 -8.50 7.63
C VAL A 151 -38.10 -8.45 8.64
N ARG A 152 -38.43 -8.71 9.91
CA ARG A 152 -37.49 -8.80 11.01
C ARG A 152 -37.22 -10.24 11.38
N TYR A 153 -35.94 -10.57 11.49
CA TYR A 153 -35.46 -11.80 12.10
C TYR A 153 -34.67 -11.49 13.36
N ASP A 154 -35.02 -12.15 14.47
CA ASP A 154 -34.19 -12.18 15.69
C ASP A 154 -33.45 -13.52 15.73
N GLY A 155 -32.13 -13.48 15.55
CA GLY A 155 -31.34 -14.65 15.18
C GLY A 155 -31.83 -15.29 13.88
N SER A 156 -32.33 -16.53 13.95
CA SER A 156 -32.86 -17.28 12.80
C SER A 156 -34.39 -17.31 12.73
N LYS A 157 -35.09 -16.64 13.65
CA LYS A 157 -36.55 -16.68 13.75
C LYS A 157 -37.16 -15.41 13.17
N GLU A 158 -38.12 -15.55 12.26
CA GLU A 158 -38.96 -14.44 11.81
C GLU A 158 -39.81 -13.94 12.98
N SER A 159 -39.59 -12.69 13.39
CA SER A 159 -40.31 -12.05 14.49
C SER A 159 -41.56 -11.34 13.99
N TRP A 160 -41.45 -10.66 12.85
CA TRP A 160 -42.58 -10.07 12.15
C TRP A 160 -42.27 -9.88 10.67
N ALA A 161 -43.33 -9.86 9.85
CA ALA A 161 -43.29 -9.54 8.44
C ALA A 161 -44.42 -8.54 8.12
N THR A 162 -44.04 -7.35 7.67
CA THR A 162 -44.96 -6.24 7.41
C THR A 162 -45.05 -6.01 5.91
N LYS A 163 -46.24 -6.21 5.34
CA LYS A 163 -46.52 -5.86 3.94
C LYS A 163 -46.64 -4.34 3.81
N LEU A 164 -45.94 -3.75 2.83
CA LEU A 164 -45.85 -2.30 2.61
C LEU A 164 -46.67 -1.81 1.40
N THR A 165 -47.01 -2.73 0.50
CA THR A 165 -47.96 -2.57 -0.60
C THR A 165 -49.39 -2.90 -0.16
N SER A 166 -50.38 -2.71 -1.02
CA SER A 166 -51.80 -2.78 -0.64
C SER A 166 -52.59 -3.89 -1.34
N SER A 167 -51.96 -4.68 -2.23
CA SER A 167 -52.67 -5.76 -2.92
C SER A 167 -53.17 -6.81 -1.91
N SER A 168 -54.29 -7.46 -2.22
CA SER A 168 -54.93 -8.46 -1.35
C SER A 168 -55.73 -9.46 -2.17
N ALA A 169 -56.10 -10.60 -1.56
CA ALA A 169 -56.98 -11.57 -2.21
C ALA A 169 -58.33 -10.97 -2.68
N SER A 170 -58.85 -9.96 -1.98
CA SER A 170 -60.09 -9.25 -2.33
C SER A 170 -59.88 -8.02 -3.22
N LEU A 171 -58.63 -7.58 -3.41
CA LEU A 171 -58.27 -6.43 -4.22
C LEU A 171 -56.91 -6.74 -4.89
N PRO A 172 -56.93 -7.54 -5.97
CA PRO A 172 -55.70 -7.98 -6.63
C PRO A 172 -55.02 -6.79 -7.33
N PRO A 173 -53.74 -6.93 -7.73
CA PRO A 173 -53.00 -5.81 -8.32
C PRO A 173 -53.72 -5.15 -9.51
N TYR A 174 -54.26 -5.89 -10.48
CA TYR A 174 -55.07 -5.36 -11.59
C TYR A 174 -56.53 -5.03 -11.22
N SER A 175 -56.81 -4.85 -9.93
CA SER A 175 -58.13 -4.62 -9.34
C SER A 175 -59.16 -5.73 -9.59
N THR A 176 -60.30 -5.67 -8.91
CA THR A 176 -61.41 -6.63 -9.09
C THR A 176 -62.22 -6.37 -10.35
N GLY A 177 -62.08 -5.20 -10.96
CA GLY A 177 -62.77 -4.80 -12.18
C GLY A 177 -62.12 -3.60 -12.83
N LYS A 178 -62.75 -3.09 -13.90
CA LYS A 178 -62.27 -1.92 -14.67
C LYS A 178 -62.31 -0.58 -13.93
N THR A 179 -62.92 -0.55 -12.75
CA THR A 179 -62.98 0.59 -11.84
C THR A 179 -62.92 0.05 -10.41
N GLY A 180 -62.20 0.73 -9.52
CA GLY A 180 -62.01 0.31 -8.14
C GLY A 180 -61.06 1.25 -7.38
N ALA A 181 -60.74 0.85 -6.15
CA ALA A 181 -59.73 1.53 -5.35
C ALA A 181 -58.33 1.38 -5.96
N ASP A 182 -57.46 2.32 -5.65
CA ASP A 182 -56.06 2.24 -6.05
C ASP A 182 -55.36 1.05 -5.39
N VAL A 183 -54.49 0.38 -6.14
CA VAL A 183 -53.72 -0.77 -5.65
C VAL A 183 -52.24 -0.55 -5.89
N TYR A 184 -51.49 -0.43 -4.80
CA TYR A 184 -50.03 -0.40 -4.81
C TYR A 184 -49.45 -1.81 -4.82
N MET A 185 -48.49 -2.04 -5.70
CA MET A 185 -47.79 -3.31 -5.91
C MET A 185 -46.36 -3.06 -6.40
N ILE A 186 -45.57 -4.13 -6.46
CA ILE A 186 -44.34 -4.19 -7.25
C ILE A 186 -44.67 -4.91 -8.55
N TRP A 187 -44.37 -4.29 -9.68
CA TRP A 187 -44.66 -4.89 -10.99
C TRP A 187 -43.42 -5.60 -11.54
N TRP A 188 -43.25 -5.66 -12.87
CA TRP A 188 -42.04 -6.22 -13.49
C TRP A 188 -40.82 -5.28 -13.43
N TYR A 189 -41.02 -4.06 -12.94
CA TYR A 189 -40.03 -3.05 -12.60
C TYR A 189 -40.22 -2.63 -11.14
N ALA A 190 -39.33 -1.77 -10.63
CA ALA A 190 -39.38 -1.20 -9.28
C ALA A 190 -39.09 -2.18 -8.12
N HIS A 191 -38.15 -3.10 -8.33
CA HIS A 191 -37.72 -4.05 -7.30
C HIS A 191 -36.68 -3.47 -6.31
N HIS A 192 -36.15 -2.26 -6.57
CA HIS A 192 -35.13 -1.66 -5.73
C HIS A 192 -35.71 -0.78 -4.60
N GLY A 193 -34.98 -0.70 -3.49
CA GLY A 193 -35.33 0.15 -2.36
C GLY A 193 -34.17 0.35 -1.39
N ARG A 194 -34.39 1.20 -0.39
CA ARG A 194 -33.43 1.53 0.66
C ARG A 194 -34.08 1.54 2.03
N LEU A 195 -33.32 1.10 3.02
CA LEU A 195 -33.69 1.16 4.43
C LEU A 195 -32.96 2.32 5.13
N ALA A 196 -33.68 3.02 5.99
CA ALA A 196 -33.12 3.93 6.98
C ALA A 196 -33.67 3.62 8.37
N TYR A 197 -32.86 3.82 9.40
CA TYR A 197 -33.23 3.54 10.79
C TYR A 197 -32.99 4.78 11.66
N ASN A 198 -33.98 5.14 12.47
CA ASN A 198 -33.91 6.32 13.34
C ASN A 198 -33.51 6.00 14.79
N GLY A 199 -33.13 4.75 15.09
CA GLY A 199 -32.90 4.29 16.46
C GLY A 199 -34.12 3.63 17.12
N LYS A 200 -35.29 3.64 16.47
CA LYS A 200 -36.53 3.06 16.98
C LYS A 200 -37.38 2.37 15.90
N ASP A 201 -37.57 3.03 14.77
CA ASP A 201 -38.42 2.64 13.65
C ASP A 201 -37.60 2.57 12.36
N TRP A 202 -37.98 1.67 11.45
CA TRP A 202 -37.35 1.48 10.15
C TRP A 202 -38.20 2.10 9.05
N ALA A 203 -37.60 2.92 8.19
CA ALA A 203 -38.22 3.42 6.98
C ALA A 203 -37.74 2.62 5.77
N ALA A 204 -38.66 2.20 4.91
CA ALA A 204 -38.37 1.66 3.58
C ALA A 204 -38.88 2.64 2.53
N TYR A 205 -37.99 3.09 1.66
CA TYR A 205 -38.33 3.89 0.48
C TYR A 205 -37.94 3.12 -0.78
N PHE A 206 -38.92 2.88 -1.65
CA PHE A 206 -38.80 1.93 -2.75
C PHE A 206 -39.71 2.34 -3.91
N GLY A 207 -39.33 1.94 -5.12
CA GLY A 207 -40.18 2.10 -6.29
C GLY A 207 -41.45 1.25 -6.15
N ALA A 208 -42.57 1.72 -6.69
CA ALA A 208 -43.84 1.00 -6.68
C ALA A 208 -44.63 1.29 -7.97
N ALA A 209 -45.58 0.41 -8.27
CA ALA A 209 -46.62 0.65 -9.26
C ALA A 209 -47.96 0.88 -8.55
N ILE A 210 -48.80 1.71 -9.14
CA ILE A 210 -50.18 1.94 -8.72
C ILE A 210 -51.13 1.60 -9.86
N SER A 211 -52.10 0.74 -9.57
CA SER A 211 -53.27 0.53 -10.40
C SER A 211 -54.31 1.58 -10.06
N THR A 212 -54.69 2.43 -11.01
CA THR A 212 -55.70 3.47 -10.80
C THR A 212 -56.82 3.38 -11.84
N SER A 213 -58.01 3.84 -11.46
CA SER A 213 -59.19 3.83 -12.33
C SER A 213 -59.19 5.03 -13.26
N GLU A 214 -59.02 4.79 -14.56
CA GLU A 214 -58.99 5.84 -15.57
C GLU A 214 -59.82 5.44 -16.79
N GLY A 215 -60.75 6.30 -17.23
CA GLY A 215 -61.48 6.09 -18.48
C GLY A 215 -62.32 4.80 -18.58
N GLY A 216 -62.66 4.15 -17.46
CA GLY A 216 -63.39 2.89 -17.45
C GLY A 216 -62.52 1.65 -17.69
N CYS A 217 -61.23 1.75 -17.35
CA CYS A 217 -60.25 0.67 -17.27
C CYS A 217 -59.24 0.99 -16.17
N ILE A 218 -58.32 0.06 -15.91
CA ILE A 218 -57.23 0.21 -14.94
C ILE A 218 -55.96 0.63 -15.67
N ASN A 219 -55.43 1.79 -15.31
CA ASN A 219 -54.13 2.27 -15.77
C ASN A 219 -53.06 1.97 -14.71
N ILE A 220 -51.86 1.59 -15.14
CA ILE A 220 -50.74 1.29 -14.24
C ILE A 220 -49.72 2.42 -14.36
N HIS A 221 -49.49 3.14 -13.27
CA HIS A 221 -48.46 4.17 -13.20
C HIS A 221 -47.28 3.69 -12.35
N GLN A 222 -46.07 4.05 -12.78
CA GLN A 222 -44.84 3.86 -12.00
C GLN A 222 -44.62 5.07 -11.09
N GLY A 223 -44.06 4.84 -9.92
CA GLY A 223 -43.61 5.87 -9.00
C GLY A 223 -42.89 5.24 -7.82
N ASP A 224 -42.94 5.91 -6.67
CA ASP A 224 -42.35 5.42 -5.43
C ASP A 224 -43.31 5.52 -4.23
N ARG A 225 -42.90 4.85 -3.16
CA ARG A 225 -43.65 4.75 -1.91
C ARG A 225 -42.70 4.64 -0.72
N MET A 226 -43.09 5.21 0.40
CA MET A 226 -42.33 5.08 1.65
C MET A 226 -43.22 4.67 2.83
N LYS A 227 -42.80 3.64 3.56
CA LYS A 227 -43.47 3.21 4.79
C LYS A 227 -42.48 3.08 5.94
N VAL A 228 -42.89 3.56 7.10
CA VAL A 228 -42.14 3.43 8.35
C VAL A 228 -42.81 2.38 9.22
N VAL A 229 -42.03 1.44 9.72
CA VAL A 229 -42.47 0.29 10.52
C VAL A 229 -41.80 0.37 11.89
N ASP A 230 -42.59 0.24 12.94
CA ASP A 230 -42.10 0.22 14.32
C ASP A 230 -41.53 -1.15 14.73
N ALA A 231 -40.93 -1.22 15.91
CA ALA A 231 -40.36 -2.46 16.46
C ALA A 231 -41.36 -3.61 16.65
N SER A 232 -42.68 -3.34 16.64
CA SER A 232 -43.71 -4.37 16.71
C SER A 232 -44.13 -4.92 15.34
N GLY A 233 -43.59 -4.38 14.24
CA GLY A 233 -44.00 -4.73 12.88
C GLY A 233 -45.28 -4.02 12.45
N LYS A 234 -45.61 -2.86 13.03
CA LYS A 234 -46.77 -2.06 12.59
C LYS A 234 -46.32 -0.83 11.82
N ILE A 235 -47.08 -0.46 10.80
CA ILE A 235 -46.86 0.82 10.10
C ILE A 235 -47.14 1.97 11.08
N ALA A 236 -46.13 2.80 11.32
CA ALA A 236 -46.18 3.87 12.30
C ALA A 236 -47.06 5.03 11.80
N THR A 237 -48.10 5.39 12.55
CA THR A 237 -49.11 6.39 12.14
C THR A 237 -48.66 7.84 12.25
N ASN A 238 -47.60 8.14 12.99
CA ASN A 238 -47.05 9.48 13.24
C ASN A 238 -45.69 9.70 12.54
N SER A 239 -45.44 8.96 11.47
CA SER A 239 -44.16 8.91 10.76
C SER A 239 -44.24 9.62 9.40
N ASP A 240 -43.09 9.82 8.76
CA ASP A 240 -42.96 10.44 7.42
C ASP A 240 -43.56 9.60 6.27
N SER A 241 -44.28 8.51 6.57
CA SER A 241 -44.85 7.58 5.58
C SER A 241 -45.75 8.28 4.55
N PHE A 242 -45.61 7.92 3.28
CA PHE A 242 -46.47 8.38 2.19
C PHE A 242 -46.83 7.25 1.24
N ASP A 243 -47.97 7.36 0.57
CA ASP A 243 -48.47 6.33 -0.33
C ASP A 243 -47.92 6.45 -1.76
N TRP A 244 -47.64 7.67 -2.21
CA TRP A 244 -47.15 7.99 -3.55
C TRP A 244 -46.29 9.26 -3.52
N GLY A 245 -45.04 9.18 -3.98
CA GLY A 245 -44.13 10.31 -4.05
C GLY A 245 -43.83 10.74 -5.48
N CYS A 246 -42.65 10.40 -6.00
CA CYS A 246 -42.24 10.76 -7.35
C CYS A 246 -42.92 9.86 -8.41
N SER A 247 -43.29 10.45 -9.55
CA SER A 247 -43.81 9.71 -10.71
C SER A 247 -42.67 9.19 -11.58
N HIS A 248 -42.82 8.00 -12.15
CA HIS A 248 -41.79 7.29 -12.93
C HIS A 248 -40.41 7.42 -12.29
N SER A 249 -40.36 7.07 -11.01
CA SER A 249 -39.18 7.23 -10.20
C SER A 249 -38.17 6.13 -10.48
N GLY A 250 -36.91 6.45 -10.23
CA GLY A 250 -35.84 5.48 -10.08
C GLY A 250 -34.85 5.95 -9.03
N TYR A 251 -34.05 5.01 -8.52
CA TYR A 251 -33.03 5.28 -7.51
C TYR A 251 -33.61 5.96 -6.27
N GLU A 252 -34.56 5.33 -5.57
CA GLU A 252 -35.04 5.85 -4.29
C GLU A 252 -33.90 5.85 -3.27
N ARG A 253 -33.59 7.03 -2.72
CA ARG A 253 -32.55 7.22 -1.72
C ARG A 253 -33.15 7.83 -0.48
N ILE A 254 -32.76 7.29 0.67
CA ILE A 254 -33.25 7.71 1.97
C ILE A 254 -32.11 7.70 2.97
N THR A 255 -32.12 8.67 3.89
CA THR A 255 -31.28 8.66 5.08
C THR A 255 -32.07 9.22 6.25
N TYR A 256 -31.70 8.86 7.48
CA TYR A 256 -32.28 9.50 8.67
C TYR A 256 -31.43 10.72 9.05
N ASP A 257 -32.06 11.89 9.18
CA ASP A 257 -31.40 13.11 9.65
C ASP A 257 -31.76 13.41 11.11
N ASN A 258 -30.80 13.17 12.00
CA ASN A 258 -30.94 13.49 13.43
C ASN A 258 -31.19 14.99 13.69
N ARG A 259 -30.71 15.88 12.81
CA ARG A 259 -30.83 17.34 12.95
C ARG A 259 -32.25 17.81 12.73
N THR A 260 -33.00 17.14 11.84
CA THR A 260 -34.40 17.43 11.56
C THR A 260 -35.35 16.43 12.23
N SER A 261 -34.82 15.35 12.81
CA SER A 261 -35.58 14.23 13.36
C SER A 261 -36.55 13.61 12.36
N SER A 262 -36.18 13.59 11.08
CA SER A 262 -37.01 13.12 9.97
C SER A 262 -36.19 12.29 8.98
N PHE A 263 -36.87 11.50 8.16
CA PHE A 263 -36.25 10.83 7.03
C PHE A 263 -36.15 11.81 5.85
N ALA A 264 -34.95 11.91 5.27
CA ALA A 264 -34.67 12.70 4.08
C ALA A 264 -34.62 11.76 2.88
N SER A 265 -35.44 12.05 1.87
CA SER A 265 -35.59 11.19 0.69
C SER A 265 -35.50 11.99 -0.61
N ILE A 266 -34.85 11.41 -1.63
CA ILE A 266 -34.80 11.93 -2.99
C ILE A 266 -34.98 10.79 -4.01
N CYS A 267 -35.48 11.13 -5.18
CA CYS A 267 -35.69 10.24 -6.31
C CYS A 267 -35.12 10.88 -7.59
N LYS A 268 -34.79 10.05 -8.59
CA LYS A 268 -34.72 10.47 -10.00
C LYS A 268 -36.11 10.32 -10.63
N THR A 269 -36.59 11.27 -11.42
CA THR A 269 -37.89 11.21 -12.10
C THR A 269 -37.83 11.74 -13.53
N ASP A 270 -38.66 11.18 -14.41
CA ASP A 270 -38.89 11.69 -15.76
C ASP A 270 -39.75 12.97 -15.80
N ASN A 271 -40.48 13.26 -14.73
CA ASN A 271 -41.24 14.49 -14.62
C ASN A 271 -40.29 15.69 -14.54
N ASN A 272 -40.18 16.42 -15.65
CA ASN A 272 -39.20 17.48 -15.89
C ASN A 272 -37.74 17.02 -15.80
N ASN A 273 -37.46 15.73 -16.01
CA ASN A 273 -36.13 15.11 -16.04
C ASN A 273 -35.19 15.63 -14.92
N ARG A 274 -35.47 15.26 -13.67
CA ARG A 274 -34.79 15.85 -12.50
C ARG A 274 -34.63 14.89 -11.33
N ILE A 275 -33.83 15.31 -10.37
CA ILE A 275 -33.83 14.83 -8.99
C ILE A 275 -34.72 15.75 -8.16
N MET A 276 -35.58 15.16 -7.33
CA MET A 276 -36.49 15.90 -6.47
C MET A 276 -36.85 15.12 -5.19
N PRO A 277 -37.36 15.78 -4.14
CA PRO A 277 -37.92 15.12 -2.96
C PRO A 277 -39.37 14.61 -3.22
N PRO A 278 -39.77 13.43 -2.70
CA PRO A 278 -41.09 12.84 -3.01
C PRO A 278 -42.29 13.66 -2.54
N ASN A 279 -42.15 14.47 -1.50
CA ASN A 279 -43.26 15.24 -0.89
C ASN A 279 -43.28 16.74 -1.28
N ASN A 280 -42.50 17.14 -2.28
CA ASN A 280 -42.48 18.53 -2.75
C ASN A 280 -42.28 18.56 -4.28
N TRP A 281 -43.39 18.39 -5.01
CA TRP A 281 -43.41 18.33 -6.48
C TRP A 281 -43.01 19.63 -7.19
N ASP A 282 -43.00 20.76 -6.50
CA ASP A 282 -42.55 22.03 -7.07
C ASP A 282 -41.01 22.17 -7.03
N ALA A 283 -40.32 21.41 -6.16
CA ALA A 283 -38.87 21.48 -6.03
C ALA A 283 -38.15 20.72 -7.16
N THR A 284 -37.10 21.35 -7.67
CA THR A 284 -36.08 20.71 -8.51
C THR A 284 -34.76 20.81 -7.79
N ILE A 285 -34.20 19.69 -7.33
CA ILE A 285 -32.87 19.66 -6.70
C ILE A 285 -31.81 19.77 -7.79
N TYR A 286 -31.90 18.93 -8.82
CA TYR A 286 -30.89 18.89 -9.87
C TYR A 286 -31.50 18.38 -11.19
N PRO A 287 -31.32 19.08 -12.33
CA PRO A 287 -31.76 18.59 -13.63
C PRO A 287 -30.87 17.42 -14.10
N VAL A 288 -31.46 16.43 -14.77
CA VAL A 288 -30.73 15.25 -15.26
C VAL A 288 -31.09 14.89 -16.70
N ASP A 289 -30.16 14.28 -17.42
CA ASP A 289 -30.48 13.45 -18.59
C ASP A 289 -30.83 12.06 -18.07
N LEU A 290 -32.05 11.58 -18.33
CA LEU A 290 -32.55 10.29 -17.85
C LEU A 290 -31.69 9.11 -18.31
N ALA A 291 -31.17 9.19 -19.54
CA ALA A 291 -30.34 8.14 -20.14
C ALA A 291 -28.92 8.14 -19.57
N ALA A 292 -28.46 9.26 -19.00
CA ALA A 292 -27.11 9.42 -18.45
C ALA A 292 -27.02 9.31 -16.92
N SER A 293 -28.16 9.29 -16.23
CA SER A 293 -28.22 9.53 -14.80
C SER A 293 -28.49 8.31 -13.92
N ASN A 294 -27.58 8.10 -12.98
CA ASN A 294 -27.67 7.20 -11.85
C ASN A 294 -27.44 8.03 -10.58
N LEU A 295 -28.05 7.62 -9.47
CA LEU A 295 -28.05 8.39 -8.23
C LEU A 295 -27.51 7.57 -7.05
N GLY A 296 -26.53 8.12 -6.35
CA GLY A 296 -25.95 7.56 -5.13
C GLY A 296 -26.73 7.94 -3.87
N ASP A 297 -26.37 7.34 -2.74
CA ASP A 297 -27.03 7.60 -1.46
C ASP A 297 -26.81 9.04 -0.92
N ILE A 298 -27.64 9.42 0.03
CA ILE A 298 -27.65 10.77 0.63
C ILE A 298 -26.77 10.78 1.88
N VAL A 299 -25.86 11.74 1.97
CA VAL A 299 -25.02 11.99 3.15
C VAL A 299 -25.32 13.38 3.71
N GLN A 300 -25.48 13.49 5.03
CA GLN A 300 -25.61 14.79 5.70
C GLN A 300 -24.33 15.60 5.55
N ASP A 301 -24.44 16.91 5.31
CA ASP A 301 -23.26 17.78 5.30
C ASP A 301 -22.67 17.97 6.71
N GLY A 302 -21.42 18.42 6.78
CA GLY A 302 -20.68 18.57 8.04
C GLY A 302 -21.18 19.69 8.96
N GLY A 303 -22.22 20.43 8.57
CA GLY A 303 -22.80 21.52 9.35
C GLY A 303 -23.81 21.01 10.37
N ALA A 304 -23.50 21.12 11.66
CA ALA A 304 -24.35 20.65 12.75
C ALA A 304 -25.77 21.27 12.76
N SER A 305 -25.91 22.52 12.29
CA SER A 305 -27.19 23.22 12.15
C SER A 305 -27.68 23.32 10.70
N SER A 306 -26.91 22.76 9.76
CA SER A 306 -27.29 22.76 8.35
C SER A 306 -28.42 21.75 8.14
N LYS A 307 -29.31 22.04 7.18
CA LYS A 307 -30.37 21.13 6.73
C LYS A 307 -30.12 20.69 5.29
N LYS A 308 -28.83 20.58 4.95
CA LYS A 308 -28.36 20.24 3.61
C LYS A 308 -27.68 18.88 3.60
N TYR A 309 -27.54 18.38 2.39
CA TYR A 309 -27.07 17.05 2.08
C TYR A 309 -26.15 17.07 0.87
N TRP A 310 -25.38 16.01 0.76
CA TRP A 310 -24.59 15.65 -0.39
C TRP A 310 -25.16 14.39 -1.03
N ALA A 311 -25.16 14.33 -2.36
CA ALA A 311 -25.41 13.11 -3.11
C ALA A 311 -24.51 13.10 -4.34
N THR A 312 -24.17 11.91 -4.82
CA THR A 312 -23.46 11.76 -6.09
C THR A 312 -24.45 11.42 -7.19
N VAL A 313 -24.32 12.06 -8.36
CA VAL A 313 -25.18 11.86 -9.52
C VAL A 313 -24.32 11.74 -10.76
N SER A 314 -24.59 10.76 -11.64
CA SER A 314 -24.04 10.79 -12.99
C SER A 314 -24.94 11.64 -13.89
N ASN A 315 -24.36 12.42 -14.78
CA ASN A 315 -25.12 13.24 -15.72
C ASN A 315 -24.29 13.50 -16.98
N GLY A 316 -24.94 13.78 -18.11
CA GLY A 316 -24.24 13.97 -19.39
C GLY A 316 -25.20 14.20 -20.55
N GLU A 317 -24.68 14.05 -21.77
CA GLU A 317 -25.47 14.12 -23.00
C GLU A 317 -25.38 12.76 -23.71
N GLY A 318 -26.50 12.02 -23.74
CA GLY A 318 -26.60 10.73 -24.43
C GLY A 318 -25.88 9.59 -23.71
N ASP A 319 -25.09 8.80 -24.45
CA ASP A 319 -24.50 7.56 -23.95
C ASP A 319 -23.34 7.78 -22.97
N ASN A 320 -22.78 9.00 -22.86
CA ASN A 320 -21.66 9.28 -21.97
C ASN A 320 -22.09 10.15 -20.80
N ALA A 321 -21.64 9.81 -19.60
CA ALA A 321 -21.89 10.59 -18.40
C ALA A 321 -20.60 10.94 -17.67
N ALA A 322 -20.68 11.94 -16.79
CA ALA A 322 -19.69 12.22 -15.77
C ALA A 322 -20.35 12.15 -14.40
N VAL A 323 -19.56 11.89 -13.36
CA VAL A 323 -20.03 11.87 -11.98
C VAL A 323 -19.81 13.22 -11.32
N HIS A 324 -20.87 13.70 -10.66
CA HIS A 324 -20.97 14.95 -9.95
C HIS A 324 -21.32 14.70 -8.49
N LEU A 325 -20.79 15.52 -7.59
CA LEU A 325 -21.18 15.64 -6.20
C LEU A 325 -22.01 16.92 -6.05
N ILE A 326 -23.28 16.77 -5.68
CA ILE A 326 -24.21 17.89 -5.53
C ILE A 326 -24.48 18.19 -4.05
N HIS A 327 -24.48 19.47 -3.67
CA HIS A 327 -24.87 19.95 -2.34
C HIS A 327 -26.25 20.58 -2.39
N PHE A 328 -27.22 20.14 -1.60
CA PHE A 328 -28.60 20.61 -1.73
C PHE A 328 -29.37 20.61 -0.41
N GLY A 329 -30.40 21.45 -0.34
CA GLY A 329 -31.50 21.31 0.63
C GLY A 329 -32.69 20.64 -0.04
N LEU A 330 -33.62 20.06 0.74
CA LEU A 330 -34.82 19.42 0.18
C LEU A 330 -35.85 20.42 -0.36
N ASP A 331 -35.66 21.72 -0.14
CA ASP A 331 -36.58 22.80 -0.51
C ASP A 331 -36.12 23.64 -1.70
N GLY A 332 -34.98 23.32 -2.32
CA GLY A 332 -34.43 24.13 -3.41
C GLY A 332 -33.37 23.42 -4.26
N ALA A 333 -32.92 24.14 -5.29
CA ALA A 333 -31.88 23.67 -6.20
C ALA A 333 -30.54 23.46 -5.49
N ALA A 334 -29.72 22.56 -6.03
CA ALA A 334 -28.38 22.31 -5.55
C ALA A 334 -27.57 23.63 -5.53
N THR A 335 -26.94 23.90 -4.39
CA THR A 335 -26.10 25.08 -4.19
C THR A 335 -24.67 24.88 -4.67
N GLU A 336 -24.22 23.63 -4.79
CA GLU A 336 -22.94 23.27 -5.36
C GLU A 336 -23.09 22.06 -6.28
N ASP A 337 -22.28 22.02 -7.34
CA ASP A 337 -22.15 20.94 -8.31
C ASP A 337 -20.66 20.76 -8.62
N ILE A 338 -20.07 19.71 -8.06
CA ILE A 338 -18.63 19.43 -8.13
C ILE A 338 -18.43 18.18 -9.00
N LYS A 339 -17.85 18.35 -10.18
CA LYS A 339 -17.46 17.23 -11.03
C LYS A 339 -16.32 16.42 -10.37
N LEU A 340 -16.59 15.16 -10.01
CA LEU A 340 -15.59 14.23 -9.45
C LEU A 340 -14.84 13.45 -10.53
N GLY A 341 -15.55 13.17 -11.64
CA GLY A 341 -15.09 12.33 -12.73
C GLY A 341 -14.44 13.04 -13.91
N GLY A 342 -14.25 12.30 -15.01
CA GLY A 342 -13.79 12.81 -16.32
C GLY A 342 -12.42 12.30 -16.75
N THR A 343 -12.02 11.13 -16.27
CA THR A 343 -10.86 10.37 -16.74
C THR A 343 -11.24 9.44 -17.88
N ASP A 344 -12.41 8.80 -17.78
CA ASP A 344 -12.97 7.97 -18.85
C ASP A 344 -14.05 8.72 -19.63
N ALA A 345 -14.40 8.19 -20.81
CA ALA A 345 -15.44 8.74 -21.66
C ALA A 345 -16.83 8.63 -21.00
N ASN A 346 -17.06 7.55 -20.26
CA ASN A 346 -18.32 7.27 -19.60
C ASN A 346 -18.09 6.90 -18.12
N GLU A 347 -18.45 7.79 -17.20
CA GLU A 347 -18.37 7.56 -15.75
C GLU A 347 -19.76 7.65 -15.09
N ARG A 348 -20.18 6.56 -14.43
CA ARG A 348 -21.56 6.29 -13.99
C ARG A 348 -21.61 5.48 -12.68
N ALA A 349 -22.81 5.03 -12.30
CA ALA A 349 -23.09 4.21 -11.12
C ALA A 349 -22.44 4.75 -9.83
N PRO A 350 -22.71 6.02 -9.44
CA PRO A 350 -22.03 6.58 -8.31
C PRO A 350 -22.68 6.18 -6.98
N HIS A 351 -21.86 6.06 -5.95
CA HIS A 351 -22.20 5.76 -4.58
C HIS A 351 -21.57 6.79 -3.65
N LEU A 352 -22.22 7.04 -2.51
CA LEU A 352 -21.75 7.97 -1.50
C LEU A 352 -22.06 7.43 -0.11
N ALA A 353 -21.11 7.52 0.81
CA ALA A 353 -21.33 7.19 2.23
C ALA A 353 -20.46 8.07 3.14
N SER A 354 -20.90 8.29 4.37
CA SER A 354 -20.09 8.96 5.38
C SER A 354 -18.88 8.10 5.74
N ILE A 355 -17.68 8.69 5.77
CA ILE A 355 -16.46 8.01 6.23
C ILE A 355 -15.78 8.85 7.30
N GLY A 356 -15.35 8.17 8.37
CA GLY A 356 -14.76 8.80 9.54
C GLY A 356 -15.62 9.93 10.10
N SER A 357 -14.94 10.90 10.70
CA SER A 357 -15.57 12.11 11.25
C SER A 357 -15.41 13.28 10.26
N GLY A 358 -16.44 13.51 9.45
CA GLY A 358 -16.50 14.67 8.56
C GLY A 358 -16.02 14.43 7.13
N GLY A 359 -15.88 13.18 6.71
CA GLY A 359 -15.55 12.80 5.34
C GLY A 359 -16.72 12.10 4.64
N MET A 360 -16.64 12.03 3.33
CA MET A 360 -17.55 11.28 2.47
C MET A 360 -16.71 10.43 1.52
N LEU A 361 -17.02 9.14 1.41
CA LEU A 361 -16.45 8.27 0.41
C LEU A 361 -17.37 8.29 -0.81
N ALA A 362 -16.88 8.86 -1.92
CA ALA A 362 -17.50 8.71 -3.23
C ALA A 362 -16.86 7.52 -3.95
N MET A 363 -17.68 6.64 -4.51
CA MET A 363 -17.25 5.53 -5.37
C MET A 363 -18.04 5.56 -6.67
N TRP A 364 -17.42 5.30 -7.81
CA TRP A 364 -18.12 5.27 -9.10
C TRP A 364 -17.37 4.43 -10.13
N GLU A 365 -17.99 4.18 -11.26
CA GLU A 365 -17.46 3.30 -12.30
C GLU A 365 -17.15 4.08 -13.57
N GLY A 366 -16.06 3.74 -14.25
CA GLY A 366 -15.68 4.30 -15.55
C GLY A 366 -15.52 3.22 -16.62
N SER A 367 -15.90 3.55 -17.85
CA SER A 367 -15.75 2.68 -19.02
C SER A 367 -15.42 3.50 -20.26
N SER A 368 -14.76 2.84 -21.23
CA SER A 368 -14.56 3.37 -22.57
C SER A 368 -15.82 3.25 -23.45
N SER A 369 -16.77 2.39 -23.05
CA SER A 369 -18.08 2.24 -23.72
C SER A 369 -19.11 3.17 -23.11
N GLY A 370 -19.91 3.80 -23.98
CA GLY A 370 -21.10 4.54 -23.57
C GLY A 370 -22.26 3.61 -23.19
N GLY A 371 -23.28 4.18 -22.57
CA GLY A 371 -24.48 3.51 -22.10
C GLY A 371 -24.39 3.07 -20.66
N ASP A 372 -25.38 2.28 -20.22
CA ASP A 372 -25.37 1.65 -18.92
C ASP A 372 -24.33 0.53 -18.84
N LEU A 373 -23.69 0.42 -17.67
CA LEU A 373 -22.74 -0.64 -17.39
C LEU A 373 -23.50 -1.91 -17.02
N VAL A 374 -23.00 -3.06 -17.49
CA VAL A 374 -23.59 -4.38 -17.26
C VAL A 374 -22.56 -5.32 -16.63
N GLU A 375 -23.03 -6.34 -15.92
CA GLU A 375 -22.15 -7.36 -15.34
C GLU A 375 -21.24 -7.97 -16.41
N GLY A 376 -19.94 -8.00 -16.13
CA GLY A 376 -18.91 -8.53 -17.02
C GLY A 376 -18.37 -7.56 -18.08
N SER A 377 -18.81 -6.30 -18.13
CA SER A 377 -18.20 -5.29 -19.02
C SER A 377 -16.81 -4.86 -18.53
N ASP A 378 -15.99 -4.33 -19.45
CA ASP A 378 -14.73 -3.66 -19.09
C ASP A 378 -15.04 -2.33 -18.40
N ARG A 379 -14.92 -2.32 -17.07
CA ARG A 379 -15.16 -1.17 -16.21
C ARG A 379 -14.09 -1.04 -15.13
N THR A 380 -13.84 0.20 -14.74
CA THR A 380 -12.87 0.57 -13.69
C THR A 380 -13.62 1.24 -12.55
N ILE A 381 -13.52 0.69 -11.35
CA ILE A 381 -14.13 1.32 -10.16
C ILE A 381 -13.12 2.31 -9.56
N TYR A 382 -13.60 3.53 -9.29
CA TYR A 382 -12.87 4.59 -8.63
C TYR A 382 -13.42 4.84 -7.23
N ALA A 383 -12.54 5.18 -6.29
CA ALA A 383 -12.93 5.63 -4.95
C ALA A 383 -12.15 6.89 -4.56
N GLN A 384 -12.81 7.84 -3.88
CA GLN A 384 -12.20 9.08 -3.43
C GLN A 384 -12.87 9.59 -2.14
N VAL A 385 -12.06 10.08 -1.21
CA VAL A 385 -12.53 10.70 0.03
C VAL A 385 -12.61 12.21 -0.13
N LEU A 386 -13.76 12.77 0.24
CA LEU A 386 -14.17 14.17 0.10
C LEU A 386 -14.54 14.75 1.47
N ASP A 387 -14.38 16.06 1.64
CA ASP A 387 -14.74 16.76 2.88
C ASP A 387 -16.25 17.01 2.94
N SER A 388 -16.91 16.54 3.98
CA SER A 388 -18.37 16.68 4.15
C SER A 388 -18.83 18.13 4.34
N THR A 389 -17.93 19.07 4.66
CA THR A 389 -18.29 20.48 4.85
C THR A 389 -18.22 21.26 3.54
N SER A 390 -17.26 20.95 2.67
CA SER A 390 -16.92 21.74 1.49
C SER A 390 -16.95 20.97 0.16
N GLY A 391 -17.17 19.65 0.18
CA GLY A 391 -17.13 18.78 -1.00
C GLY A 391 -15.74 18.61 -1.62
N LYS A 392 -14.71 19.28 -1.09
CA LYS A 392 -13.34 19.25 -1.63
C LYS A 392 -12.71 17.88 -1.46
N SER A 393 -11.91 17.47 -2.45
CA SER A 393 -11.11 16.25 -2.37
C SER A 393 -10.15 16.31 -1.18
N ILE A 394 -10.21 15.32 -0.30
CA ILE A 394 -9.23 15.14 0.75
C ILE A 394 -8.17 14.12 0.33
N SER A 395 -8.59 13.09 -0.40
CA SER A 395 -7.68 12.09 -0.97
C SER A 395 -7.53 12.21 -2.47
N ASP A 396 -6.43 11.66 -2.97
CA ASP A 396 -6.30 11.28 -4.37
C ASP A 396 -7.38 10.24 -4.73
N LYS A 397 -7.83 10.28 -5.99
CA LYS A 397 -8.67 9.23 -6.56
C LYS A 397 -7.86 7.93 -6.67
N VAL A 398 -8.43 6.82 -6.23
CA VAL A 398 -7.83 5.49 -6.37
C VAL A 398 -8.65 4.61 -7.28
N THR A 399 -7.97 3.78 -8.06
CA THR A 399 -8.59 2.67 -8.77
C THR A 399 -8.69 1.48 -7.83
N VAL A 400 -9.89 0.91 -7.73
CA VAL A 400 -10.15 -0.34 -7.00
C VAL A 400 -9.71 -1.52 -7.85
N ASP A 401 -9.31 -2.62 -7.21
CA ASP A 401 -8.92 -3.85 -7.89
C ASP A 401 -10.05 -4.35 -8.80
N GLY A 402 -9.70 -4.78 -10.01
CA GLY A 402 -10.66 -5.20 -11.03
C GLY A 402 -11.44 -6.49 -10.69
N SER A 403 -11.13 -7.18 -9.59
CA SER A 403 -11.96 -8.29 -9.11
C SER A 403 -13.23 -7.85 -8.39
N VAL A 404 -13.32 -6.59 -7.96
CA VAL A 404 -14.55 -6.03 -7.38
C VAL A 404 -15.54 -5.70 -8.51
N VAL A 405 -16.74 -6.27 -8.41
CA VAL A 405 -17.84 -6.08 -9.36
C VAL A 405 -18.81 -5.06 -8.78
N GLY A 406 -19.06 -4.00 -9.53
CA GLY A 406 -20.02 -2.96 -9.18
C GLY A 406 -21.47 -3.32 -9.51
N ASN A 407 -22.40 -2.53 -8.98
CA ASN A 407 -23.84 -2.60 -9.24
C ASN A 407 -24.48 -1.27 -8.84
N ARG A 408 -25.06 -0.57 -9.82
CA ARG A 408 -25.67 0.76 -9.65
C ARG A 408 -26.83 0.83 -8.66
N TYR A 409 -27.42 -0.30 -8.27
CA TYR A 409 -28.50 -0.37 -7.29
C TYR A 409 -28.03 -0.72 -5.88
N GLN A 410 -26.75 -1.03 -5.67
CA GLN A 410 -26.19 -1.33 -4.35
C GLN A 410 -25.81 -0.07 -3.55
N ALA A 411 -25.64 -0.22 -2.23
CA ALA A 411 -25.30 0.85 -1.31
C ALA A 411 -23.91 0.65 -0.69
N LEU A 412 -23.18 1.76 -0.50
CA LEU A 412 -22.06 1.81 0.42
C LEU A 412 -22.59 1.91 1.84
N LYS A 413 -21.95 1.24 2.80
CA LYS A 413 -22.41 1.23 4.19
C LYS A 413 -21.31 1.71 5.12
N SER A 414 -21.59 2.79 5.84
CA SER A 414 -20.73 3.31 6.89
C SER A 414 -20.74 2.38 8.11
N PHE A 415 -19.57 2.15 8.68
CA PHE A 415 -19.40 1.30 9.86
C PHE A 415 -19.18 2.18 11.10
N PRO A 416 -19.55 1.72 12.31
CA PRO A 416 -19.36 2.46 13.55
C PRO A 416 -17.90 2.83 13.87
N ASP A 417 -16.94 2.08 13.30
CA ASP A 417 -15.50 2.34 13.44
C ASP A 417 -14.99 3.45 12.51
N GLY A 418 -15.86 4.04 11.70
CA GLY A 418 -15.53 5.09 10.73
C GLY A 418 -15.08 4.56 9.37
N SER A 419 -14.99 3.25 9.16
CA SER A 419 -14.75 2.66 7.84
C SER A 419 -16.03 2.66 6.99
N VAL A 420 -15.88 2.38 5.69
CA VAL A 420 -17.00 2.17 4.77
C VAL A 420 -16.80 0.84 4.06
N ALA A 421 -17.85 0.03 3.97
CA ALA A 421 -17.84 -1.22 3.23
C ALA A 421 -18.77 -1.20 2.02
N TYR A 422 -18.35 -1.91 0.98
CA TYR A 422 -19.13 -2.32 -0.18
C TYR A 422 -19.07 -3.84 -0.29
N LEU A 423 -20.19 -4.47 -0.60
CA LEU A 423 -20.23 -5.91 -0.86
C LEU A 423 -20.31 -6.16 -2.35
N SER A 424 -19.36 -6.92 -2.88
CA SER A 424 -19.30 -7.33 -4.27
C SER A 424 -19.57 -8.82 -4.38
N LYS A 425 -20.08 -9.26 -5.54
CA LYS A 425 -19.97 -10.68 -5.94
C LYS A 425 -18.49 -11.08 -5.96
N GLY A 426 -18.21 -12.31 -5.53
CA GLY A 426 -16.84 -12.82 -5.44
C GLY A 426 -16.34 -13.41 -6.75
N LYS A 427 -15.14 -13.98 -6.68
CA LYS A 427 -14.47 -14.62 -7.82
C LYS A 427 -15.06 -15.97 -8.21
N THR A 428 -15.84 -16.59 -7.33
CA THR A 428 -16.55 -17.84 -7.57
C THR A 428 -18.05 -17.62 -7.42
N ASP A 429 -18.86 -18.52 -7.98
CA ASP A 429 -20.31 -18.48 -7.83
C ASP A 429 -20.79 -18.72 -6.39
N THR A 430 -19.88 -19.02 -5.45
CA THR A 430 -20.19 -19.22 -4.03
C THR A 430 -19.52 -18.22 -3.11
N SER A 431 -18.86 -17.20 -3.65
CA SER A 431 -18.12 -16.23 -2.85
C SER A 431 -18.63 -14.81 -3.02
N VAL A 432 -18.32 -13.99 -2.01
CA VAL A 432 -18.50 -12.54 -2.02
C VAL A 432 -17.16 -11.88 -1.70
N GLN A 433 -17.03 -10.61 -2.06
CA GLN A 433 -15.92 -9.76 -1.67
C GLN A 433 -16.38 -8.61 -0.80
N VAL A 434 -15.80 -8.48 0.39
CA VAL A 434 -15.97 -7.30 1.24
C VAL A 434 -14.87 -6.30 0.87
N PHE A 435 -15.25 -5.23 0.19
CA PHE A 435 -14.39 -4.08 -0.05
C PHE A 435 -14.55 -3.09 1.10
N THR A 436 -13.51 -2.89 1.89
CA THR A 436 -13.51 -1.96 3.03
C THR A 436 -12.50 -0.85 2.79
N VAL A 437 -12.95 0.40 2.89
CA VAL A 437 -12.08 1.57 2.94
C VAL A 437 -11.86 1.96 4.40
N VAL A 438 -10.60 1.91 4.84
CA VAL A 438 -10.20 2.23 6.22
C VAL A 438 -9.30 3.46 6.21
N GLU A 439 -9.59 4.40 7.11
CA GLU A 439 -8.77 5.57 7.36
C GLU A 439 -7.90 5.35 8.62
N GLY A 440 -6.60 5.63 8.54
CA GLY A 440 -5.70 5.54 9.70
C GLY A 440 -5.71 6.81 10.54
N THR A 441 -5.65 6.68 11.87
CA THR A 441 -5.66 7.80 12.82
C THR A 441 -4.27 8.44 13.01
N GLY A 442 -4.26 9.73 13.37
CA GLY A 442 -3.06 10.53 13.68
C GLY A 442 -2.43 10.27 15.06
N HIS A 443 -2.09 11.32 15.82
CA HIS A 443 -1.33 11.24 17.09
C HIS A 443 -1.99 10.37 18.20
N THR A 444 -1.29 10.08 19.31
CA THR A 444 -1.72 9.03 20.27
C THR A 444 -2.99 9.37 21.07
N GLY A 445 -3.38 10.64 21.10
CA GLY A 445 -4.54 11.16 21.82
C GLY A 445 -5.84 11.19 21.01
N VAL A 446 -5.79 10.90 19.70
CA VAL A 446 -7.00 10.78 18.87
C VAL A 446 -7.89 9.69 19.47
N GLY A 447 -9.15 10.02 19.76
CA GLY A 447 -10.11 9.13 20.43
C GLY A 447 -10.29 9.34 21.94
N SER A 448 -9.54 10.27 22.57
CA SER A 448 -9.62 10.49 24.03
C SER A 448 -10.98 11.02 24.51
N ILE A 449 -11.77 11.65 23.63
CA ILE A 449 -13.10 12.20 23.97
C ILE A 449 -14.11 11.10 24.33
N VAL A 450 -13.92 9.89 23.82
CA VAL A 450 -14.68 8.69 24.17
C VAL A 450 -13.87 7.69 24.95
N ASP A 451 -12.81 8.17 25.61
CA ASP A 451 -11.97 7.35 26.45
C ASP A 451 -11.33 6.17 25.68
N CYS A 452 -11.25 6.23 24.33
CA CYS A 452 -10.71 5.18 23.48
C CYS A 452 -9.67 5.74 22.51
N ASN A 453 -8.54 6.17 23.06
CA ASN A 453 -7.46 6.74 22.26
C ASN A 453 -6.48 5.69 21.75
N ASN A 454 -5.67 6.05 20.75
CA ASN A 454 -4.67 5.16 20.17
C ASN A 454 -3.73 4.50 21.20
N ALA A 455 -3.39 5.20 22.29
CA ALA A 455 -2.63 4.59 23.39
C ALA A 455 -3.45 3.54 24.15
N ARG A 456 -4.71 3.79 24.48
CA ARG A 456 -5.58 2.80 25.10
C ARG A 456 -5.80 1.59 24.20
N ILE A 457 -6.05 1.82 22.91
CA ILE A 457 -6.19 0.75 21.91
C ILE A 457 -4.93 -0.12 21.91
N ALA A 458 -3.73 0.48 21.91
CA ALA A 458 -2.48 -0.26 21.97
C ALA A 458 -2.34 -1.08 23.27
N ALA A 459 -2.77 -0.53 24.41
CA ALA A 459 -2.75 -1.22 25.70
C ALA A 459 -3.71 -2.41 25.73
N GLU A 460 -4.95 -2.22 25.28
CA GLU A 460 -5.98 -3.26 25.25
C GLU A 460 -5.63 -4.40 24.28
N LEU A 461 -4.97 -4.07 23.17
CA LEU A 461 -4.46 -5.06 22.22
C LEU A 461 -3.11 -5.69 22.65
N GLY A 462 -2.48 -5.18 23.71
CA GLY A 462 -1.17 -5.65 24.18
C GLY A 462 -0.04 -5.43 23.16
N VAL A 463 -0.15 -4.40 22.32
CA VAL A 463 0.85 -4.10 21.27
C VAL A 463 1.78 -2.96 21.67
N ASP A 464 3.05 -3.10 21.33
CA ASP A 464 4.04 -2.07 21.61
C ASP A 464 3.98 -0.92 20.58
N MET A 465 4.36 0.30 20.99
CA MET A 465 4.32 1.49 20.12
C MET A 465 5.71 2.05 19.77
N VAL A 466 5.83 2.66 18.59
CA VAL A 466 6.96 3.53 18.20
C VAL A 466 6.41 4.94 17.98
N LEU A 467 7.05 5.93 18.58
CA LEU A 467 6.65 7.33 18.43
C LEU A 467 7.53 8.02 17.38
N VAL A 468 6.92 8.84 16.52
CA VAL A 468 7.62 9.59 15.47
C VAL A 468 7.27 11.06 15.60
N ALA A 469 8.28 11.93 15.65
CA ALA A 469 8.10 13.38 15.70
C ALA A 469 9.02 14.09 14.70
N ASN A 470 8.67 15.31 14.31
CA ASN A 470 9.56 16.16 13.52
C ASN A 470 10.76 16.63 14.36
N GLY A 471 11.88 16.92 13.69
CA GLY A 471 13.14 17.21 14.32
C GLY A 471 13.16 18.52 15.11
N GLY A 472 13.70 18.44 16.32
CA GLY A 472 13.87 19.55 17.25
C GLY A 472 14.27 19.00 18.62
N LEU A 473 14.97 19.79 19.45
CA LEU A 473 15.29 19.32 20.81
C LEU A 473 14.11 19.56 21.74
N GLY A 474 13.71 20.82 21.93
CA GLY A 474 12.55 21.19 22.74
C GLY A 474 11.23 20.80 22.07
N SER A 475 10.96 21.34 20.88
CA SER A 475 9.67 21.15 20.19
C SER A 475 9.29 19.69 19.98
N ALA A 476 10.24 18.82 19.62
CA ALA A 476 9.97 17.40 19.44
C ALA A 476 9.78 16.68 20.77
N PHE A 477 10.54 17.05 21.80
CA PHE A 477 10.39 16.49 23.14
C PHE A 477 9.04 16.87 23.75
N ASP A 478 8.61 18.13 23.61
CA ASP A 478 7.32 18.61 24.12
C ASP A 478 6.15 17.88 23.45
N ASP A 479 6.20 17.75 22.11
CA ASP A 479 5.20 17.01 21.34
C ASP A 479 5.16 15.53 21.75
N LEU A 480 6.33 14.89 21.83
CA LEU A 480 6.43 13.50 22.26
C LEU A 480 6.04 13.29 23.72
N ALA A 481 6.29 14.24 24.62
CA ALA A 481 5.97 14.12 26.04
C ALA A 481 4.45 14.02 26.27
N LEU A 482 3.66 14.76 25.48
CA LEU A 482 2.20 14.64 25.50
C LEU A 482 1.74 13.25 25.04
N ASN A 483 2.34 12.74 23.94
CA ASN A 483 2.00 11.43 23.41
C ASN A 483 2.46 10.28 24.32
N TYR A 484 3.67 10.41 24.90
CA TYR A 484 4.26 9.50 25.89
C TYR A 484 3.39 9.41 27.14
N SER A 485 2.92 10.55 27.66
CA SER A 485 2.09 10.59 28.87
C SER A 485 0.81 9.77 28.69
N MET A 486 0.20 9.82 27.50
CA MET A 486 -0.98 9.03 27.19
C MET A 486 -0.68 7.53 27.12
N CYS A 487 0.43 7.14 26.49
CA CYS A 487 0.90 5.75 26.48
C CYS A 487 1.18 5.23 27.89
N LYS A 488 1.81 6.06 28.73
CA LYS A 488 2.14 5.72 30.12
C LYS A 488 0.89 5.51 30.97
N VAL A 489 -0.11 6.40 30.84
CA VAL A 489 -1.39 6.28 31.55
C VAL A 489 -2.07 4.95 31.26
N HIS A 490 -2.00 4.49 30.01
CA HIS A 490 -2.59 3.22 29.59
C HIS A 490 -1.64 2.00 29.73
N GLY A 491 -0.40 2.19 30.20
CA GLY A 491 0.56 1.10 30.37
C GLY A 491 1.12 0.52 29.07
N VAL A 492 1.10 1.29 27.98
CA VAL A 492 1.64 0.86 26.68
C VAL A 492 3.15 0.92 26.67
N LYS A 493 3.78 -0.18 26.26
CA LYS A 493 5.24 -0.23 26.09
C LYS A 493 5.68 0.49 24.83
N ILE A 494 6.57 1.48 24.98
CA ILE A 494 7.16 2.19 23.84
C ILE A 494 8.50 1.56 23.48
N ARG A 495 8.64 1.08 22.24
CA ARG A 495 9.87 0.48 21.71
C ARG A 495 10.93 1.48 21.31
N GLY A 496 10.54 2.72 21.08
CA GLY A 496 11.47 3.81 20.87
C GLY A 496 10.89 5.00 20.13
N VAL A 497 11.74 6.00 19.97
CA VAL A 497 11.43 7.27 19.30
C VAL A 497 12.21 7.39 17.99
N ILE A 498 11.57 7.93 16.95
CA ILE A 498 12.20 8.38 15.71
C ILE A 498 12.01 9.89 15.55
N LEU A 499 13.11 10.62 15.38
CA LEU A 499 13.08 12.04 15.01
C LEU A 499 13.23 12.18 13.50
N ASN A 500 12.20 12.66 12.83
CA ASN A 500 12.14 12.80 11.37
C ASN A 500 12.44 14.24 10.91
N LYS A 501 12.91 14.43 9.67
CA LYS A 501 13.16 15.76 9.08
C LYS A 501 14.08 16.66 9.93
N VAL A 502 15.08 16.05 10.57
CA VAL A 502 16.00 16.76 11.46
C VAL A 502 17.01 17.56 10.65
N ARG A 503 17.16 18.86 10.90
CA ARG A 503 18.22 19.64 10.23
C ARG A 503 19.58 18.96 10.40
N ARG A 504 20.34 18.81 9.30
CA ARG A 504 21.61 18.05 9.27
C ARG A 504 22.60 18.52 10.35
N ASP A 505 22.73 19.84 10.54
CA ASP A 505 23.59 20.47 11.54
C ASP A 505 23.19 20.15 13.00
N ARG A 506 21.98 19.65 13.23
CA ARG A 506 21.44 19.32 14.56
C ARG A 506 21.41 17.83 14.86
N VAL A 507 21.72 16.96 13.90
CA VAL A 507 21.67 15.50 14.07
C VAL A 507 22.59 15.01 15.19
N ALA A 508 23.86 15.46 15.20
CA ALA A 508 24.84 15.04 16.21
C ALA A 508 24.41 15.47 17.61
N MET A 509 23.97 16.73 17.74
CA MET A 509 23.43 17.28 18.97
C MET A 509 22.21 16.47 19.46
N LEU A 510 21.24 16.19 18.60
CA LEU A 510 20.07 15.42 18.99
C LEU A 510 20.41 13.97 19.36
N ARG A 511 21.37 13.34 18.67
CA ARG A 511 21.85 12.00 19.02
C ARG A 511 22.44 11.94 20.42
N GLU A 512 23.12 13.00 20.84
CA GLU A 512 23.73 13.07 22.15
C GLU A 512 22.72 13.47 23.25
N TYR A 513 21.92 14.51 23.02
CA TYR A 513 21.12 15.14 24.06
C TYR A 513 19.69 14.62 24.16
N PHE A 514 19.08 14.16 23.07
CA PHE A 514 17.70 13.68 23.08
C PHE A 514 17.52 12.42 23.95
N PRO A 515 18.43 11.40 23.90
CA PRO A 515 18.36 10.27 24.83
C PRO A 515 18.53 10.69 26.29
N LYS A 516 19.37 11.71 26.58
CA LYS A 516 19.54 12.26 27.93
C LYS A 516 18.23 12.91 28.42
N ALA A 517 17.54 13.64 27.56
CA ALA A 517 16.25 14.25 27.88
C ALA A 517 15.16 13.20 28.15
N MET A 518 15.09 12.14 27.34
CA MET A 518 14.10 11.06 27.52
C MET A 518 14.30 10.26 28.82
N LYS A 519 15.47 10.31 29.46
CA LYS A 519 15.65 9.72 30.80
C LYS A 519 14.67 10.29 31.83
N LEU A 520 14.17 11.52 31.63
CA LEU A 520 13.17 12.15 32.49
C LEU A 520 11.83 11.39 32.53
N TRP A 521 11.56 10.55 31.53
CA TRP A 521 10.33 9.76 31.45
C TRP A 521 10.30 8.58 32.43
N GLY A 522 11.45 8.18 32.99
CA GLY A 522 11.56 7.11 34.00
C GLY A 522 11.48 5.69 33.44
N GLU A 523 11.40 5.54 32.12
CA GLU A 523 11.45 4.27 31.38
C GLU A 523 12.63 4.27 30.40
N ASP A 524 13.21 3.09 30.14
CA ASP A 524 14.26 2.90 29.12
C ASP A 524 13.66 2.93 27.70
N VAL A 525 13.15 4.10 27.28
CA VAL A 525 12.68 4.32 25.90
C VAL A 525 13.88 4.74 25.03
N PRO A 526 14.33 3.91 24.08
CA PRO A 526 15.50 4.25 23.27
C PRO A 526 15.16 5.22 22.14
N LEU A 527 16.10 6.10 21.80
CA LEU A 527 16.08 6.80 20.53
C LEU A 527 16.53 5.82 19.44
N ILE A 528 15.59 5.28 18.68
CA ILE A 528 15.87 4.24 17.67
C ILE A 528 16.25 4.82 16.31
N GLY A 529 15.96 6.10 16.04
CA GLY A 529 16.31 6.73 14.78
C GLY A 529 16.32 8.25 14.79
N ILE A 530 17.23 8.83 14.00
CA ILE A 530 17.20 10.24 13.61
C ILE A 530 17.32 10.26 12.09
N VAL A 531 16.27 10.73 11.41
CA VAL A 531 16.23 10.89 9.97
C VAL A 531 16.54 12.37 9.66
N PRO A 532 17.69 12.68 9.05
CA PRO A 532 17.99 14.04 8.66
C PRO A 532 17.00 14.53 7.60
N ASN A 533 16.78 15.84 7.56
CA ASN A 533 16.14 16.48 6.43
C ASN A 533 17.14 16.43 5.26
N LEU A 534 16.83 15.61 4.26
CA LEU A 534 17.60 15.47 3.04
C LEU A 534 16.80 16.18 1.94
N PRO A 535 17.28 17.33 1.41
CA PRO A 535 16.60 18.06 0.34
C PRO A 535 16.28 17.15 -0.86
N ALA A 536 17.20 16.28 -1.26
CA ALA A 536 17.01 15.27 -2.32
C ALA A 536 15.81 14.31 -2.12
N LEU A 537 15.28 14.18 -0.89
CA LEU A 537 14.05 13.40 -0.65
C LEU A 537 12.77 14.21 -0.79
N SER A 538 12.90 15.54 -0.84
CA SER A 538 11.81 16.50 -0.96
C SER A 538 11.80 17.20 -2.33
N ASP A 539 12.91 17.13 -3.08
CA ASP A 539 13.06 17.76 -4.39
C ASP A 539 12.20 17.05 -5.45
N PRO A 540 11.35 17.77 -6.19
CA PRO A 540 10.47 17.17 -7.20
C PRO A 540 11.26 16.60 -8.38
N SER A 541 10.79 15.47 -8.89
CA SER A 541 11.31 14.81 -10.08
C SER A 541 10.54 15.20 -11.35
N MET A 542 11.07 14.89 -12.54
CA MET A 542 10.30 15.08 -13.77
C MET A 542 8.99 14.26 -13.80
N LEU A 543 8.98 13.07 -13.19
CA LEU A 543 7.78 12.26 -12.96
C LEU A 543 6.72 13.01 -12.15
N ASP A 544 7.16 13.71 -11.10
CA ASP A 544 6.27 14.50 -10.25
C ASP A 544 5.58 15.60 -11.08
N PHE A 545 6.31 16.24 -11.99
CA PHE A 545 5.76 17.27 -12.89
C PHE A 545 4.85 16.70 -13.98
N GLU A 546 5.14 15.53 -14.55
CA GLU A 546 4.19 14.84 -15.43
C GLU A 546 2.88 14.53 -14.69
N GLY A 547 2.95 14.10 -13.43
CA GLY A 547 1.80 13.84 -12.57
C GLY A 547 1.00 15.10 -12.23
N LEU A 548 1.69 16.21 -11.96
CA LEU A 548 1.13 17.53 -11.65
C LEU A 548 0.40 18.13 -12.87
N PHE A 549 1.00 18.02 -14.05
CA PHE A 549 0.49 18.65 -15.28
C PHE A 549 -0.35 17.72 -16.15
N LYS A 550 -0.38 16.41 -15.85
CA LYS A 550 -1.03 15.37 -16.67
C LYS A 550 -0.51 15.35 -18.11
N THR A 551 0.79 15.56 -18.28
CA THR A 551 1.48 15.52 -19.57
C THR A 551 2.62 14.51 -19.55
N GLN A 552 3.22 14.27 -20.73
CA GLN A 552 4.35 13.37 -20.88
C GLN A 552 5.59 14.13 -21.34
N MET A 553 6.76 13.68 -20.91
CA MET A 553 8.04 14.19 -21.42
C MET A 553 8.09 14.11 -22.95
N LEU A 554 8.62 15.17 -23.57
CA LEU A 554 8.87 15.22 -25.01
C LEU A 554 10.11 14.40 -25.42
N THR A 555 10.99 14.14 -24.46
CA THR A 555 12.26 13.42 -24.62
C THR A 555 12.14 11.97 -24.13
N SER A 556 13.22 11.19 -24.27
CA SER A 556 13.30 9.85 -23.66
C SER A 556 12.94 9.87 -22.17
N ARG A 557 12.23 8.83 -21.72
CA ARG A 557 11.86 8.63 -20.31
C ARG A 557 12.97 8.01 -19.46
N SER A 558 14.17 7.79 -20.01
CA SER A 558 15.31 7.25 -19.26
C SER A 558 15.71 8.11 -18.05
N ARG A 559 15.43 9.42 -18.10
CA ARG A 559 15.75 10.39 -17.02
C ARG A 559 14.51 10.97 -16.32
N ARG A 560 13.40 10.21 -16.34
CA ARG A 560 12.11 10.62 -15.76
C ARG A 560 12.15 10.86 -14.24
N PHE A 561 13.07 10.21 -13.53
CA PHE A 561 13.25 10.36 -12.07
C PHE A 561 14.29 11.43 -11.69
N GLN A 562 14.82 12.18 -12.65
CA GLN A 562 15.77 13.26 -12.36
C GLN A 562 15.12 14.34 -11.51
N GLN A 563 15.79 14.72 -10.42
CA GLN A 563 15.30 15.64 -9.41
C GLN A 563 15.84 17.05 -9.62
N TYR A 564 15.07 18.04 -9.17
CA TYR A 564 15.41 19.44 -9.32
C TYR A 564 15.36 20.17 -7.99
N SER A 565 16.54 20.63 -7.54
CA SER A 565 16.68 21.35 -6.28
C SER A 565 16.09 22.76 -6.32
N LYS A 566 15.82 23.27 -7.52
CA LYS A 566 15.30 24.62 -7.74
C LYS A 566 14.53 24.73 -9.05
N THR A 567 13.46 25.53 -9.04
CA THR A 567 12.76 25.94 -10.26
C THR A 567 13.04 27.40 -10.57
N THR A 568 13.35 27.71 -11.84
CA THR A 568 13.64 29.07 -12.31
C THR A 568 12.84 29.40 -13.56
N LEU A 569 12.04 30.46 -13.50
CA LEU A 569 11.42 31.05 -14.68
C LEU A 569 12.45 31.83 -15.50
N VAL A 570 12.55 31.53 -16.80
CA VAL A 570 13.50 32.20 -17.72
C VAL A 570 12.88 33.47 -18.28
N THR A 571 13.11 34.59 -17.59
CA THR A 571 12.67 35.93 -18.04
C THR A 571 13.74 36.70 -18.81
N ALA A 572 14.99 36.23 -18.82
CA ALA A 572 16.12 36.92 -19.42
C ALA A 572 16.36 36.55 -20.90
N GLY A 573 17.14 37.37 -21.61
CA GLY A 573 17.66 37.04 -22.94
C GLY A 573 18.73 35.94 -22.91
N LEU A 574 18.97 35.30 -24.07
CA LEU A 574 19.84 34.13 -24.21
C LEU A 574 21.23 34.28 -23.55
N ARG A 575 21.92 35.41 -23.74
CA ARG A 575 23.26 35.64 -23.16
C ARG A 575 23.28 35.46 -21.63
N ARG A 576 22.28 36.00 -20.94
CA ARG A 576 22.18 35.90 -19.47
C ARG A 576 21.71 34.52 -19.03
N PHE A 577 20.91 33.85 -19.84
CA PHE A 577 20.49 32.47 -19.58
C PHE A 577 21.66 31.49 -19.71
N LEU A 578 22.48 31.57 -20.77
CA LEU A 578 23.68 30.75 -20.92
C LEU A 578 24.66 30.96 -19.76
N SER A 579 24.86 32.21 -19.31
CA SER A 579 25.68 32.50 -18.13
C SER A 579 25.14 31.89 -16.84
N LYS A 580 23.81 31.67 -16.72
CA LYS A 580 23.23 30.94 -15.59
C LYS A 580 23.46 29.45 -15.72
N LEU A 581 23.28 28.87 -16.91
CA LEU A 581 23.50 27.45 -17.17
C LEU A 581 24.95 27.02 -16.85
N THR A 582 25.93 27.89 -17.06
CA THR A 582 27.34 27.61 -16.72
C THR A 582 27.67 27.74 -15.23
N SER A 583 26.73 28.15 -14.38
CA SER A 583 26.96 28.32 -12.94
C SER A 583 26.60 27.03 -12.19
N PRO A 584 27.49 26.50 -11.32
CA PRO A 584 27.23 25.26 -10.58
C PRO A 584 25.95 25.28 -9.73
N GLU A 585 25.47 26.46 -9.31
CA GLU A 585 24.20 26.61 -8.59
C GLU A 585 22.99 26.12 -9.39
N PHE A 586 23.11 26.02 -10.71
CA PHE A 586 22.02 25.67 -11.62
C PHE A 586 22.19 24.31 -12.31
N ASP A 587 23.18 23.52 -11.89
CA ASP A 587 23.45 22.20 -12.50
C ASP A 587 22.25 21.25 -12.39
N ASN A 588 21.47 21.36 -11.29
CA ASN A 588 20.26 20.57 -11.02
C ASN A 588 18.97 21.41 -11.02
N ALA A 589 18.92 22.48 -11.83
CA ALA A 589 17.77 23.38 -11.89
C ALA A 589 16.74 22.98 -12.95
N LEU A 590 15.46 23.16 -12.62
CA LEU A 590 14.35 23.13 -13.55
C LEU A 590 14.10 24.51 -14.13
N PHE A 591 14.19 24.65 -15.44
CA PHE A 591 13.92 25.90 -16.12
C PHE A 591 12.51 25.90 -16.72
N VAL A 592 11.80 27.02 -16.61
CA VAL A 592 10.47 27.19 -17.21
C VAL A 592 10.55 28.31 -18.24
N THR A 593 10.06 28.07 -19.46
CA THR A 593 9.99 29.09 -20.51
C THR A 593 8.75 28.91 -21.37
N HIS A 594 8.33 29.99 -22.05
CA HIS A 594 7.31 29.88 -23.09
C HIS A 594 7.88 29.19 -24.32
N VAL A 595 7.05 28.39 -24.99
CA VAL A 595 7.38 27.59 -26.19
C VAL A 595 7.86 28.43 -27.38
N SER A 596 7.44 29.69 -27.47
CA SER A 596 7.89 30.62 -28.53
C SER A 596 9.35 31.10 -28.37
N ARG A 597 10.01 30.78 -27.26
CA ARG A 597 11.42 31.15 -27.00
C ARG A 597 12.40 30.14 -27.59
N ASN A 598 12.41 30.04 -28.92
CA ASN A 598 13.31 29.15 -29.67
C ASN A 598 14.79 29.36 -29.29
N ASP A 599 15.20 30.61 -29.02
CA ASP A 599 16.54 30.97 -28.59
C ASP A 599 16.94 30.28 -27.28
N ILE A 600 16.03 30.26 -26.29
CA ILE A 600 16.25 29.63 -24.97
C ILE A 600 16.27 28.11 -25.08
N ILE A 601 15.34 27.54 -25.86
CA ILE A 601 15.23 26.09 -26.03
C ILE A 601 16.51 25.54 -26.69
N LEU A 602 16.96 26.16 -27.79
CA LEU A 602 18.21 25.78 -28.46
C LEU A 602 19.44 26.03 -27.58
N GLY A 603 19.46 27.14 -26.82
CA GLY A 603 20.54 27.43 -25.88
C GLY A 603 20.68 26.39 -24.77
N PHE A 604 19.55 25.95 -24.19
CA PHE A 604 19.51 24.88 -23.18
C PHE A 604 20.02 23.56 -23.76
N LEU A 605 19.50 23.15 -24.92
CA LEU A 605 19.87 21.91 -25.60
C LEU A 605 21.36 21.87 -25.96
N SER A 606 21.89 22.97 -26.51
CA SER A 606 23.31 23.09 -26.86
C SER A 606 24.20 22.99 -25.62
N HIS A 607 23.82 23.63 -24.52
CA HIS A 607 24.56 23.56 -23.27
C HIS A 607 24.55 22.14 -22.69
N ALA A 608 23.37 21.51 -22.58
CA ALA A 608 23.23 20.16 -22.05
C ALA A 608 24.09 19.16 -22.84
N GLN A 609 24.06 19.22 -24.18
CA GLN A 609 24.88 18.37 -25.03
C GLN A 609 26.38 18.61 -24.82
N THR A 610 26.81 19.87 -24.75
CA THR A 610 28.24 20.21 -24.55
C THR A 610 28.71 19.77 -23.17
N PHE A 611 27.88 19.94 -22.14
CA PHE A 611 28.19 19.50 -20.77
C PHE A 611 28.39 17.97 -20.73
N GLU A 612 27.51 17.22 -21.35
CA GLU A 612 27.57 15.75 -21.39
C GLU A 612 28.81 15.25 -22.15
N LEU A 613 29.12 15.86 -23.30
CA LEU A 613 30.32 15.53 -24.08
C LEU A 613 31.63 15.87 -23.35
N THR A 614 31.64 16.97 -22.60
CA THR A 614 32.86 17.46 -21.93
C THR A 614 33.14 16.70 -20.63
N ASN A 615 32.09 16.40 -19.85
CA ASN A 615 32.24 15.83 -18.51
C ASN A 615 32.01 14.32 -18.46
N GLY A 616 31.46 13.70 -19.51
CA GLY A 616 31.16 12.27 -19.55
C GLY A 616 30.05 11.84 -18.58
N ILE A 617 29.26 12.79 -18.07
CA ILE A 617 28.13 12.56 -17.15
C ILE A 617 26.87 13.26 -17.65
N PRO A 618 25.65 12.74 -17.38
CA PRO A 618 24.40 13.39 -17.76
C PRO A 618 24.24 14.79 -17.15
N TYR A 619 23.70 15.75 -17.91
CA TYR A 619 23.39 17.08 -17.39
C TYR A 619 22.19 17.05 -16.44
N GLY A 620 22.30 17.72 -15.29
CA GLY A 620 21.31 17.73 -14.21
C GLY A 620 20.11 18.68 -14.42
N GLY A 621 20.16 19.57 -15.41
CA GLY A 621 19.09 20.52 -15.68
C GLY A 621 17.91 19.92 -16.45
N GLY A 622 16.72 20.48 -16.23
CA GLY A 622 15.48 20.12 -16.93
C GLY A 622 14.75 21.33 -17.49
N LEU A 623 13.86 21.14 -18.46
CA LEU A 623 13.12 22.23 -19.11
C LEU A 623 11.62 21.95 -19.18
N ILE A 624 10.82 22.90 -18.70
CA ILE A 624 9.37 22.94 -18.89
C ILE A 624 9.04 24.01 -19.92
N LEU A 625 8.38 23.59 -20.99
CA LEU A 625 7.83 24.43 -22.04
C LEU A 625 6.36 24.69 -21.78
N THR A 626 5.97 25.97 -21.75
CA THR A 626 4.58 26.41 -21.51
C THR A 626 4.02 27.07 -22.76
N GLY A 627 2.71 26.98 -23.00
CA GLY A 627 2.01 27.57 -24.15
C GLY A 627 0.51 27.26 -24.12
N SER A 628 -0.34 28.16 -24.60
CA SER A 628 -1.80 27.98 -24.66
C SER A 628 -2.40 29.02 -25.61
N PRO A 629 -3.22 28.63 -26.61
CA PRO A 629 -3.91 27.33 -26.79
C PRO A 629 -3.02 26.20 -27.35
N SER A 630 -3.59 25.01 -27.59
CA SER A 630 -2.88 23.81 -28.08
C SER A 630 -2.12 23.97 -29.40
N GLU A 631 -2.31 25.10 -30.09
CA GLU A 631 -1.59 25.52 -31.29
C GLU A 631 -0.19 26.09 -30.96
N ASP A 632 0.05 26.50 -29.72
CA ASP A 632 1.36 26.95 -29.22
C ASP A 632 2.28 25.76 -28.90
N GLN A 633 2.37 24.77 -29.79
CA GLN A 633 3.34 23.67 -29.66
C GLN A 633 4.71 24.08 -30.20
N PRO A 634 5.81 23.41 -29.79
CA PRO A 634 7.11 23.67 -30.38
C PRO A 634 7.05 23.38 -31.89
N GLN A 635 7.68 24.24 -32.69
CA GLN A 635 7.70 24.10 -34.15
C GLN A 635 8.31 22.74 -34.57
N ASP A 636 7.89 22.18 -35.70
CA ASP A 636 8.27 20.81 -36.12
C ASP A 636 9.77 20.54 -36.09
N TYR A 637 10.60 21.48 -36.56
CA TYR A 637 12.06 21.33 -36.52
C TYR A 637 12.58 21.25 -35.08
N LEU A 638 12.01 22.04 -34.16
CA LEU A 638 12.41 22.07 -32.76
C LEU A 638 11.95 20.82 -32.03
N MET A 639 10.74 20.33 -32.34
CA MET A 639 10.25 19.04 -31.87
C MET A 639 11.16 17.89 -32.28
N ASN A 640 11.67 17.92 -33.52
CA ASN A 640 12.61 16.89 -33.97
C ASN A 640 13.91 16.91 -33.16
N ILE A 641 14.45 18.09 -32.85
CA ILE A 641 15.66 18.23 -32.01
C ILE A 641 15.37 17.76 -30.57
N ILE A 642 14.24 18.20 -29.98
CA ILE A 642 13.85 17.85 -28.61
C ILE A 642 13.68 16.33 -28.46
N LYS A 643 13.02 15.65 -29.39
CA LYS A 643 12.79 14.19 -29.32
C LYS A 643 14.09 13.38 -29.23
N HIS A 644 15.17 13.88 -29.81
CA HIS A 644 16.49 13.22 -29.80
C HIS A 644 17.40 13.70 -28.67
N ALA A 645 16.97 14.71 -27.92
CA ALA A 645 17.71 15.18 -26.76
C ALA A 645 17.57 14.19 -25.60
N GLN A 646 18.66 14.02 -24.86
CA GLN A 646 18.65 13.18 -23.67
C GLN A 646 18.10 13.94 -22.46
N ALA A 647 18.26 15.28 -22.42
CA ALA A 647 17.91 16.10 -21.27
C ALA A 647 16.39 16.11 -21.04
N PRO A 648 15.88 16.06 -19.79
CA PRO A 648 14.44 16.01 -19.56
C PRO A 648 13.71 17.28 -20.00
N ILE A 649 12.78 17.15 -20.94
CA ILE A 649 11.93 18.25 -21.41
C ILE A 649 10.46 17.86 -21.35
N LEU A 650 9.64 18.73 -20.74
CA LEU A 650 8.19 18.55 -20.58
C LEU A 650 7.45 19.70 -21.25
N TYR A 651 6.39 19.41 -22.01
CA TYR A 651 5.46 20.43 -22.48
C TYR A 651 4.20 20.46 -21.61
N VAL A 652 3.76 21.67 -21.28
CA VAL A 652 2.59 21.92 -20.44
C VAL A 652 1.66 22.90 -21.19
N PRO A 653 0.48 22.45 -21.65
CA PRO A 653 -0.44 23.25 -22.44
C PRO A 653 -1.24 24.23 -21.56
N MET A 654 -0.54 25.15 -20.89
CA MET A 654 -1.14 26.24 -20.13
C MET A 654 -0.22 27.46 -20.11
N THR A 655 -0.75 28.59 -19.65
CA THR A 655 0.04 29.81 -19.49
C THR A 655 1.18 29.62 -18.49
N THR A 656 2.29 30.32 -18.71
CA THR A 656 3.46 30.26 -17.84
C THR A 656 3.12 30.62 -16.39
N PHE A 657 2.19 31.55 -16.17
CA PHE A 657 1.71 31.94 -14.84
C PHE A 657 1.02 30.77 -14.13
N ALA A 658 0.04 30.13 -14.78
CA ALA A 658 -0.68 28.99 -14.20
C ALA A 658 0.26 27.80 -13.91
N ALA A 659 1.25 27.57 -14.78
CA ALA A 659 2.26 26.54 -14.55
C ALA A 659 3.12 26.84 -13.31
N MET A 660 3.60 28.08 -13.15
CA MET A 660 4.41 28.49 -12.01
C MET A 660 3.61 28.48 -10.70
N GLU A 661 2.33 28.85 -10.72
CA GLU A 661 1.44 28.76 -9.55
C GLU A 661 1.29 27.32 -9.07
N LYS A 662 1.06 26.37 -9.99
CA LYS A 662 1.00 24.94 -9.68
C LYS A 662 2.32 24.40 -9.14
N ILE A 663 3.46 24.76 -9.73
CA ILE A 663 4.78 24.32 -9.27
C ILE A 663 5.08 24.84 -7.86
N THR A 664 4.72 26.09 -7.56
CA THR A 664 5.02 26.72 -6.26
C THR A 664 4.24 26.09 -5.11
N HIS A 665 3.01 25.64 -5.36
CA HIS A 665 2.17 24.96 -4.35
C HIS A 665 2.36 23.44 -4.32
N PHE A 666 3.18 22.90 -5.22
CA PHE A 666 3.41 21.47 -5.30
C PHE A 666 4.34 20.99 -4.17
N THR A 667 3.89 19.98 -3.43
CA THR A 667 4.72 19.26 -2.46
C THR A 667 5.02 17.87 -3.00
N ALA A 668 6.28 17.60 -3.34
CA ALA A 668 6.70 16.28 -3.78
C ALA A 668 6.47 15.25 -2.66
N LYS A 669 5.88 14.11 -3.00
CA LYS A 669 5.67 12.98 -2.11
C LYS A 669 6.51 11.79 -2.57
N PHE A 670 6.83 10.89 -1.65
CA PHE A 670 7.45 9.62 -2.00
C PHE A 670 6.50 8.81 -2.88
N ASN A 671 6.98 8.42 -4.06
CA ASN A 671 6.26 7.50 -4.95
C ASN A 671 6.78 6.08 -4.69
N PRO A 672 5.92 5.05 -4.55
CA PRO A 672 6.36 3.65 -4.40
C PRO A 672 7.28 3.15 -5.51
N THR A 673 7.24 3.77 -6.70
CA THR A 673 8.09 3.42 -7.85
C THR A 673 9.38 4.24 -7.95
N ASP A 674 9.58 5.22 -7.07
CA ASP A 674 10.82 6.01 -7.00
C ASP A 674 11.84 5.31 -6.10
N GLU A 675 12.31 4.15 -6.57
CA GLU A 675 13.37 3.37 -5.94
C GLU A 675 14.65 4.20 -5.81
N ASN A 676 14.89 5.13 -6.74
CA ASN A 676 16.03 6.05 -6.70
C ASN A 676 16.07 6.85 -5.40
N ARG A 677 14.97 7.46 -4.93
CA ARG A 677 14.95 8.15 -3.62
C ARG A 677 15.28 7.22 -2.44
N VAL A 678 14.88 5.95 -2.52
CA VAL A 678 15.19 4.93 -1.50
C VAL A 678 16.67 4.55 -1.56
N HIS A 679 17.27 4.47 -2.75
CA HIS A 679 18.71 4.24 -2.95
C HIS A 679 19.56 5.48 -2.67
N THR A 680 19.03 6.71 -2.82
CA THR A 680 19.71 7.97 -2.43
C THR A 680 19.99 7.98 -0.92
N LEU A 681 19.10 7.38 -0.12
CA LEU A 681 19.31 7.21 1.32
C LEU A 681 20.48 6.26 1.67
N SER A 682 20.77 5.24 0.86
CA SER A 682 21.91 4.33 1.07
C SER A 682 23.20 4.85 0.45
N SER A 683 23.13 5.56 -0.68
CA SER A 683 24.27 6.12 -1.41
C SER A 683 24.78 7.47 -0.87
N SER A 684 24.00 8.18 -0.05
CA SER A 684 24.41 9.42 0.63
C SER A 684 25.29 9.20 1.88
N VAL A 685 25.52 7.94 2.26
CA VAL A 685 26.37 7.58 3.41
C VAL A 685 27.73 7.11 2.91
N ALA A 686 28.79 7.80 3.33
CA ALA A 686 30.16 7.43 2.99
C ALA A 686 30.56 6.11 3.65
N VAL A 687 31.31 5.29 2.93
CA VAL A 687 31.97 4.10 3.46
C VAL A 687 33.12 4.52 4.38
N ARG A 688 33.19 3.90 5.55
CA ARG A 688 34.23 4.13 6.55
C ARG A 688 34.97 2.87 6.99
N GLY A 689 34.44 1.70 6.67
CA GLY A 689 35.10 0.43 6.95
C GLY A 689 34.72 -0.64 5.94
N VAL A 690 35.66 -1.52 5.63
CA VAL A 690 35.47 -2.64 4.70
C VAL A 690 35.88 -3.94 5.39
N THR A 691 35.07 -4.98 5.22
CA THR A 691 35.39 -6.33 5.68
C THR A 691 35.40 -7.28 4.50
N PHE A 692 36.29 -8.26 4.53
CA PHE A 692 36.46 -9.22 3.44
C PHE A 692 36.19 -10.65 3.92
N ASP A 693 35.56 -11.43 3.05
CA ASP A 693 35.79 -12.88 3.03
C ASP A 693 37.21 -13.19 2.51
N LEU A 694 37.66 -14.43 2.70
CA LEU A 694 39.00 -14.87 2.32
C LEU A 694 39.00 -15.77 1.07
N ASP A 695 38.45 -16.97 1.20
CA ASP A 695 38.60 -18.03 0.21
C ASP A 695 37.72 -17.74 -1.01
N ASP A 696 38.30 -17.81 -2.21
CA ASP A 696 37.69 -17.47 -3.49
C ASP A 696 37.28 -15.99 -3.66
N THR A 697 37.50 -15.16 -2.63
CA THR A 697 37.45 -13.69 -2.69
C THR A 697 38.83 -13.04 -2.88
N LEU A 698 39.81 -13.42 -2.05
CA LEU A 698 41.17 -12.82 -2.05
C LEU A 698 42.24 -13.77 -2.61
N TRP A 699 41.96 -15.07 -2.65
CA TRP A 699 42.80 -16.11 -3.22
C TRP A 699 41.97 -17.34 -3.57
N CYS A 700 42.52 -18.28 -4.34
CA CYS A 700 41.83 -19.53 -4.65
C CYS A 700 41.81 -20.50 -3.45
N GLY A 701 40.63 -20.70 -2.85
CA GLY A 701 40.43 -21.57 -1.68
C GLY A 701 40.81 -23.03 -1.97
N LYS A 702 40.43 -23.52 -3.15
CA LYS A 702 40.74 -24.89 -3.58
C LYS A 702 42.24 -25.18 -3.62
N THR A 703 43.04 -24.23 -4.11
CA THR A 703 44.50 -24.39 -4.25
C THR A 703 45.17 -24.44 -2.88
N VAL A 704 44.80 -23.53 -1.97
CA VAL A 704 45.39 -23.48 -0.62
C VAL A 704 44.98 -24.69 0.22
N ILE A 705 43.73 -25.14 0.13
CA ILE A 705 43.26 -26.36 0.80
C ILE A 705 43.99 -27.59 0.27
N HIS A 706 44.22 -27.70 -1.05
CA HIS A 706 44.95 -28.84 -1.63
C HIS A 706 46.41 -28.89 -1.14
N LYS A 707 47.10 -27.74 -1.09
CA LYS A 707 48.46 -27.64 -0.52
C LYS A 707 48.48 -28.07 0.95
N ALA A 708 47.53 -27.58 1.74
CA ALA A 708 47.40 -27.90 3.16
C ALA A 708 47.08 -29.38 3.42
N THR A 709 46.14 -29.96 2.68
CA THR A 709 45.82 -31.39 2.78
C THR A 709 47.01 -32.25 2.35
N SER A 710 47.76 -31.85 1.32
CA SER A 710 48.96 -32.57 0.89
C SER A 710 50.05 -32.58 1.99
N ALA A 711 50.30 -31.43 2.63
CA ALA A 711 51.25 -31.33 3.73
C ALA A 711 50.82 -32.12 4.97
N PHE A 712 49.53 -32.07 5.31
CA PHE A 712 48.94 -32.89 6.37
C PHE A 712 49.20 -34.39 6.15
N HIS A 713 48.88 -34.91 4.96
CA HIS A 713 49.09 -36.33 4.67
C HIS A 713 50.56 -36.71 4.52
N ALA A 714 51.43 -35.79 4.08
CA ALA A 714 52.87 -36.01 4.09
C ALA A 714 53.40 -36.18 5.52
N PHE A 715 52.93 -35.34 6.46
CA PHE A 715 53.24 -35.49 7.89
C PHE A 715 52.76 -36.85 8.42
N LEU A 716 51.51 -37.24 8.14
CA LEU A 716 50.99 -38.54 8.58
C LEU A 716 51.80 -39.71 8.03
N THR A 717 52.25 -39.62 6.77
CA THR A 717 53.06 -40.65 6.11
C THR A 717 54.45 -40.76 6.74
N GLN A 718 55.02 -39.64 7.15
CA GLN A 718 56.34 -39.59 7.78
C GLN A 718 56.30 -40.11 9.22
N GLU A 719 55.38 -39.61 10.03
CA GLU A 719 55.36 -39.88 11.48
C GLU A 719 54.61 -41.17 11.83
N THR A 720 53.60 -41.54 11.04
CA THR A 720 52.72 -42.69 11.29
C THR A 720 52.33 -43.44 10.01
N PRO A 721 53.27 -44.12 9.34
CA PRO A 721 53.00 -44.78 8.05
C PRO A 721 51.80 -45.73 8.06
N GLN A 722 51.60 -46.47 9.17
CA GLN A 722 50.49 -47.40 9.35
C GLN A 722 49.12 -46.69 9.35
N LEU A 723 49.06 -45.47 9.90
CA LEU A 723 47.86 -44.65 9.91
C LEU A 723 47.57 -44.10 8.50
N ALA A 724 48.59 -43.62 7.80
CA ALA A 724 48.48 -43.09 6.44
C ALA A 724 48.06 -44.16 5.42
N GLU A 725 48.52 -45.41 5.58
CA GLU A 725 48.11 -46.54 4.74
C GLU A 725 46.63 -46.89 4.91
N LYS A 726 46.14 -46.93 6.17
CA LYS A 726 44.74 -47.24 6.46
C LYS A 726 43.78 -46.09 6.10
N PHE A 727 44.24 -44.84 6.22
CA PHE A 727 43.44 -43.64 6.00
C PHE A 727 44.10 -42.71 4.96
N PRO A 728 44.11 -43.10 3.68
CA PRO A 728 44.56 -42.22 2.61
C PRO A 728 43.64 -40.99 2.47
N PRO A 729 44.08 -39.91 1.77
CA PRO A 729 43.37 -38.63 1.73
C PRO A 729 41.86 -38.72 1.47
N ALA A 730 41.44 -39.48 0.45
CA ALA A 730 40.02 -39.63 0.12
C ALA A 730 39.19 -40.25 1.26
N VAL A 731 39.76 -41.19 2.03
CA VAL A 731 39.08 -41.83 3.16
C VAL A 731 38.99 -40.85 4.33
N PHE A 732 40.06 -40.12 4.61
CA PHE A 732 40.07 -39.10 5.66
C PHE A 732 39.06 -37.98 5.38
N ASP A 733 39.01 -37.46 4.15
CA ASP A 733 38.07 -36.41 3.74
C ASP A 733 36.61 -36.88 3.83
N THR A 734 36.35 -38.16 3.51
CA THR A 734 35.03 -38.77 3.68
C THR A 734 34.61 -38.80 5.15
N LEU A 735 35.51 -39.26 6.04
CA LEU A 735 35.26 -39.28 7.48
C LEU A 735 35.04 -37.87 8.05
N LEU A 736 35.85 -36.90 7.63
CA LEU A 736 35.71 -35.51 8.07
C LEU A 736 34.34 -34.94 7.65
N SER A 737 33.90 -35.23 6.42
CA SER A 737 32.58 -34.83 5.93
C SER A 737 31.44 -35.50 6.71
N ASP A 738 31.60 -36.78 7.08
CA ASP A 738 30.59 -37.50 7.87
C ASP A 738 30.53 -37.00 9.32
N PHE A 739 31.67 -36.63 9.92
CA PHE A 739 31.70 -36.00 11.23
C PHE A 739 31.13 -34.58 11.22
N GLN A 740 31.35 -33.81 10.15
CA GLN A 740 30.72 -32.51 9.99
C GLN A 740 29.18 -32.62 9.98
N ARG A 741 28.62 -33.66 9.34
CA ARG A 741 27.16 -33.91 9.31
C ARG A 741 26.62 -34.44 10.63
N SER A 742 27.38 -35.29 11.33
CA SER A 742 26.92 -35.96 12.56
C SER A 742 27.17 -35.15 13.84
N LEU A 743 27.98 -34.10 13.78
CA LEU A 743 28.29 -33.20 14.91
C LEU A 743 27.85 -31.76 14.57
N PRO A 744 26.54 -31.46 14.50
CA PRO A 744 26.03 -30.17 14.04
C PRO A 744 26.52 -28.99 14.90
N ASP A 745 26.69 -29.18 16.20
CA ASP A 745 27.18 -28.15 17.12
C ASP A 745 28.65 -27.76 16.86
N HIS A 746 29.41 -28.61 16.18
CA HIS A 746 30.81 -28.36 15.80
C HIS A 746 31.01 -28.28 14.28
N ALA A 747 29.94 -28.28 13.48
CA ALA A 747 30.03 -28.32 12.02
C ALA A 747 30.74 -27.09 11.41
N HIS A 748 30.86 -26.01 12.17
CA HIS A 748 31.50 -24.75 11.82
C HIS A 748 32.96 -24.64 12.28
N ASP A 749 33.44 -25.60 13.08
CA ASP A 749 34.78 -25.62 13.68
C ASP A 749 35.65 -26.66 12.96
N TYR A 750 36.31 -26.22 11.88
CA TYR A 750 37.16 -27.08 11.05
C TYR A 750 38.43 -27.55 11.78
N THR A 751 38.86 -26.81 12.82
CA THR A 751 39.98 -27.18 13.68
C THR A 751 39.60 -28.40 14.52
N PHE A 752 38.46 -28.32 15.20
CA PHE A 752 37.89 -29.43 15.96
C PHE A 752 37.64 -30.64 15.07
N LEU A 753 36.95 -30.46 13.93
CA LEU A 753 36.57 -31.57 13.05
C LEU A 753 37.79 -32.35 12.56
N ARG A 754 38.87 -31.66 12.19
CA ARG A 754 40.09 -32.31 11.70
C ARG A 754 40.81 -33.08 12.82
N LYS A 755 40.95 -32.47 14.01
CA LYS A 755 41.55 -33.13 15.19
C LYS A 755 40.71 -34.32 15.67
N TYR A 756 39.38 -34.18 15.65
CA TYR A 756 38.44 -35.24 16.00
C TYR A 756 38.54 -36.42 15.02
N THR A 757 38.56 -36.13 13.71
CA THR A 757 38.73 -37.15 12.67
C THR A 757 40.05 -37.89 12.83
N LEU A 758 41.16 -37.17 13.05
CA LEU A 758 42.46 -37.79 13.26
C LEU A 758 42.50 -38.65 14.53
N ARG A 759 41.88 -38.19 15.63
CA ARG A 759 41.75 -38.98 16.86
C ARG A 759 40.97 -40.27 16.63
N TYR A 760 39.89 -40.21 15.84
CA TYR A 760 39.14 -41.40 15.44
C TYR A 760 40.03 -42.37 14.65
N CYS A 761 40.77 -41.88 13.65
CA CYS A 761 41.69 -42.71 12.88
C CYS A 761 42.76 -43.40 13.75
N VAL A 762 43.34 -42.68 14.72
CA VAL A 762 44.31 -43.26 15.68
C VAL A 762 43.67 -44.36 16.53
N LYS A 763 42.43 -44.16 17.00
CA LYS A 763 41.69 -45.17 17.76
C LYS A 763 41.45 -46.44 16.94
N GLU A 764 41.11 -46.29 15.65
CA GLU A 764 40.85 -47.40 14.75
C GLU A 764 42.09 -48.23 14.37
N VAL A 765 43.29 -47.66 14.41
CA VAL A 765 44.56 -48.42 14.26
C VAL A 765 45.02 -48.99 15.61
N GLY A 766 44.65 -48.33 16.70
CA GLY A 766 45.06 -48.65 18.07
C GLY A 766 46.24 -47.76 18.49
N ALA A 767 46.00 -46.86 19.45
CA ALA A 767 47.00 -45.90 19.92
C ALA A 767 48.31 -46.55 20.41
N GLN A 768 48.23 -47.74 21.02
CA GLN A 768 49.42 -48.50 21.45
C GLN A 768 50.28 -48.96 20.27
N ASN A 769 49.66 -49.37 19.16
CA ASN A 769 50.35 -49.82 17.94
C ASN A 769 51.13 -48.67 17.27
N LEU A 770 50.61 -47.44 17.42
CA LEU A 770 51.21 -46.22 16.91
C LEU A 770 52.18 -45.54 17.90
N GLN A 771 52.44 -46.16 19.06
CA GLN A 771 53.24 -45.55 20.15
C GLN A 771 52.66 -44.24 20.71
N LEU A 772 51.36 -44.00 20.48
CA LEU A 772 50.56 -42.85 20.94
C LEU A 772 49.64 -43.23 22.12
N GLY A 773 49.97 -44.30 22.86
CA GLY A 773 49.15 -44.78 23.99
C GLY A 773 49.16 -43.87 25.23
N ASP A 774 50.10 -42.93 25.29
CA ASP A 774 50.15 -41.89 26.32
C ASP A 774 49.31 -40.68 25.88
N ALA A 775 48.48 -40.16 26.80
CA ALA A 775 47.54 -39.10 26.47
C ALA A 775 48.23 -37.79 26.06
N ILE A 776 49.36 -37.44 26.69
CA ILE A 776 50.11 -36.23 26.34
C ILE A 776 50.70 -36.38 24.94
N LYS A 777 51.31 -37.55 24.65
CA LYS A 777 51.85 -37.83 23.31
C LYS A 777 50.79 -37.79 22.21
N LEU A 778 49.60 -38.33 22.48
CA LEU A 778 48.49 -38.26 21.52
C LEU A 778 48.11 -36.82 21.23
N GLU A 779 47.89 -35.99 22.25
CA GLU A 779 47.52 -34.58 22.03
C GLU A 779 48.62 -33.80 21.31
N THR A 780 49.90 -34.02 21.66
CA THR A 780 51.04 -33.42 20.94
C THR A 780 51.03 -33.81 19.46
N TYR A 781 50.84 -35.08 19.16
CA TYR A 781 50.77 -35.56 17.77
C TYR A 781 49.58 -34.98 17.00
N LEU A 782 48.39 -34.89 17.62
CA LEU A 782 47.21 -34.27 17.01
C LEU A 782 47.46 -32.79 16.71
N GLU A 783 48.14 -32.08 17.61
CA GLU A 783 48.51 -30.68 17.42
C GLU A 783 49.53 -30.53 16.29
N GLU A 784 50.62 -31.29 16.31
CA GLU A 784 51.66 -31.24 15.27
C GLU A 784 51.11 -31.57 13.88
N ALA A 785 50.27 -32.61 13.78
CA ALA A 785 49.59 -32.94 12.54
C ALA A 785 48.68 -31.80 12.07
N PHE A 786 47.90 -31.22 12.98
CA PHE A 786 47.05 -30.08 12.63
C PHE A 786 47.87 -28.85 12.22
N GLN A 787 49.00 -28.57 12.88
CA GLN A 787 49.90 -27.49 12.49
C GLN A 787 50.50 -27.72 11.09
N ALA A 788 50.82 -28.97 10.73
CA ALA A 788 51.26 -29.31 9.37
C ALA A 788 50.19 -29.00 8.30
N PHE A 789 48.90 -28.98 8.67
CA PHE A 789 47.81 -28.49 7.82
C PHE A 789 47.68 -26.96 7.88
N LEU A 790 47.64 -26.39 9.09
CA LEU A 790 47.30 -24.99 9.34
C LEU A 790 48.34 -24.02 8.76
N VAL A 791 49.61 -24.37 8.82
CA VAL A 791 50.71 -23.52 8.31
C VAL A 791 50.56 -23.28 6.80
N PRO A 792 50.47 -24.30 5.91
CA PRO A 792 50.20 -24.06 4.50
C PRO A 792 48.81 -23.50 4.22
N ARG A 793 47.80 -23.83 5.04
CA ARG A 793 46.44 -23.28 4.93
C ARG A 793 46.42 -21.75 5.10
N SER A 794 47.35 -21.22 5.88
CA SER A 794 47.51 -19.79 6.15
C SER A 794 48.56 -19.11 5.25
N GLN A 795 49.08 -19.80 4.23
CA GLN A 795 50.06 -19.26 3.27
C GLN A 795 49.49 -19.26 1.83
N PRO A 796 48.44 -18.45 1.55
CA PRO A 796 47.81 -18.40 0.24
C PRO A 796 48.64 -17.61 -0.80
N ASP A 797 48.46 -17.94 -2.07
CA ASP A 797 48.86 -17.08 -3.20
C ASP A 797 47.70 -16.10 -3.48
N LEU A 798 47.91 -14.80 -3.26
CA LEU A 798 46.88 -13.77 -3.44
C LEU A 798 46.52 -13.61 -4.93
N PHE A 799 45.27 -13.24 -5.21
CA PHE A 799 44.88 -12.80 -6.56
C PHE A 799 45.57 -11.50 -6.96
N ASP A 800 45.79 -11.31 -8.25
CA ASP A 800 46.36 -10.09 -8.81
C ASP A 800 45.50 -8.87 -8.42
N GLY A 801 46.13 -7.81 -7.91
CA GLY A 801 45.44 -6.58 -7.55
C GLY A 801 45.02 -6.45 -6.08
N VAL A 802 45.10 -7.51 -5.27
CA VAL A 802 44.71 -7.48 -3.84
C VAL A 802 45.56 -6.48 -3.05
N GLU A 803 46.86 -6.42 -3.33
CA GLU A 803 47.76 -5.47 -2.66
C GLU A 803 47.38 -4.01 -2.98
N GLN A 804 47.19 -3.70 -4.27
CA GLN A 804 46.78 -2.38 -4.71
C GLN A 804 45.41 -1.98 -4.14
N LEU A 805 44.51 -2.94 -4.00
CA LEU A 805 43.19 -2.74 -3.40
C LEU A 805 43.29 -2.30 -1.94
N PHE A 806 44.06 -2.99 -1.10
CA PHE A 806 44.15 -2.65 0.33
C PHE A 806 44.72 -1.25 0.53
N GLN A 807 45.82 -0.92 -0.16
CA GLN A 807 46.41 0.42 -0.11
C GLN A 807 45.43 1.49 -0.60
N GLY A 808 44.75 1.22 -1.71
CA GLY A 808 43.76 2.13 -2.29
C GLY A 808 42.58 2.39 -1.34
N LEU A 809 42.07 1.35 -0.69
CA LEU A 809 40.96 1.46 0.24
C LEU A 809 41.37 2.22 1.49
N GLU A 810 42.53 1.92 2.09
CA GLU A 810 42.99 2.69 3.23
C GLU A 810 43.12 4.18 2.91
N MET A 811 43.69 4.53 1.77
CA MET A 811 43.80 5.94 1.35
C MET A 811 42.42 6.60 1.20
N GLU A 812 41.47 5.94 0.54
CA GLU A 812 40.12 6.47 0.32
C GLU A 812 39.32 6.59 1.64
N LEU A 813 39.45 5.61 2.53
CA LEU A 813 38.77 5.60 3.83
C LEU A 813 39.38 6.66 4.77
N LYS A 814 40.70 6.82 4.79
CA LYS A 814 41.38 7.90 5.53
C LYS A 814 40.96 9.28 5.02
N ALA A 815 40.89 9.46 3.69
CA ALA A 815 40.47 10.72 3.07
C ALA A 815 38.99 11.08 3.31
N SER A 816 38.15 10.12 3.72
CA SER A 816 36.73 10.34 4.03
C SER A 816 36.44 10.43 5.54
N HIS A 817 37.45 10.26 6.40
CA HIS A 817 37.35 10.43 7.85
C HIS A 817 37.62 11.87 8.30
N THR A 818 36.86 12.33 9.29
CA THR A 818 37.03 13.63 9.95
C THR A 818 37.47 13.49 11.43
N GLY A 819 37.84 12.28 11.86
CA GLY A 819 38.23 11.94 13.24
C GLY A 819 39.66 11.40 13.33
N THR A 820 40.19 11.33 14.54
CA THR A 820 41.59 10.99 14.89
C THR A 820 42.07 9.61 14.37
N ASP A 821 43.34 9.57 13.95
CA ASP A 821 44.07 8.56 13.14
C ASP A 821 44.21 7.12 13.71
N SER A 822 43.23 6.54 14.41
CA SER A 822 43.38 5.20 15.00
C SER A 822 42.18 4.25 14.87
N ALA A 823 41.20 4.56 14.03
CA ALA A 823 40.06 3.66 13.82
C ALA A 823 40.43 2.50 12.87
N PRO A 824 39.97 1.25 13.14
CA PRO A 824 40.16 0.15 12.22
C PRO A 824 39.41 0.42 10.91
N LEU A 825 40.09 0.21 9.78
CA LEU A 825 39.56 0.50 8.45
C LEU A 825 39.17 -0.78 7.71
N LEU A 826 40.03 -1.80 7.78
CA LEU A 826 39.87 -3.07 7.09
C LEU A 826 39.79 -4.22 8.10
N GLY A 827 39.00 -5.24 7.81
CA GLY A 827 38.94 -6.46 8.63
C GLY A 827 38.48 -7.68 7.84
N VAL A 828 38.47 -8.84 8.50
CA VAL A 828 38.12 -10.12 7.88
C VAL A 828 36.96 -10.80 8.59
N ILE A 829 36.07 -11.43 7.83
CA ILE A 829 35.01 -12.31 8.31
C ILE A 829 35.08 -13.62 7.51
N THR A 830 35.49 -14.73 8.13
CA THR A 830 35.67 -16.01 7.45
C THR A 830 34.94 -17.17 8.12
N ASN A 831 34.49 -18.14 7.32
CA ASN A 831 34.03 -19.43 7.83
C ASN A 831 35.17 -20.44 8.02
N GLY A 832 36.35 -20.14 7.49
CA GLY A 832 37.54 -20.98 7.61
C GLY A 832 38.25 -20.85 8.97
N ASN A 833 39.37 -21.56 9.09
CA ASN A 833 40.18 -21.67 10.29
C ASN A 833 41.59 -21.07 10.12
N CYS A 834 41.77 -20.13 9.19
CA CYS A 834 43.02 -19.39 9.09
C CYS A 834 43.24 -18.53 10.34
N GLU A 835 44.49 -18.34 10.72
CA GLU A 835 44.90 -17.45 11.80
C GLU A 835 45.61 -16.23 11.24
N MET A 836 45.32 -15.06 11.81
CA MET A 836 45.89 -13.78 11.37
C MET A 836 47.43 -13.80 11.39
N ASP A 837 48.02 -14.36 12.45
CA ASP A 837 49.48 -14.43 12.63
C ASP A 837 50.16 -15.36 11.61
N GLY A 838 49.40 -16.29 11.03
CA GLY A 838 49.88 -17.21 9.99
C GLY A 838 49.81 -16.65 8.57
N LEU A 839 49.03 -15.58 8.34
CA LEU A 839 48.88 -14.96 7.02
C LEU A 839 50.14 -14.17 6.60
N PRO A 840 50.35 -13.92 5.29
CA PRO A 840 51.48 -13.12 4.84
C PRO A 840 51.58 -11.77 5.54
N LYS A 841 52.81 -11.32 5.86
CA LYS A 841 53.06 -10.10 6.63
C LYS A 841 52.33 -8.87 6.06
N TYR A 842 52.28 -8.78 4.74
CA TYR A 842 51.54 -7.75 4.03
C TYR A 842 50.04 -7.70 4.42
N PHE A 843 49.40 -8.86 4.53
CA PHE A 843 48.00 -8.97 4.95
C PHE A 843 47.82 -8.53 6.41
N GLN A 844 48.77 -8.90 7.27
CA GLN A 844 48.79 -8.52 8.68
C GLN A 844 48.91 -7.01 8.90
N ASP A 845 49.65 -6.34 8.03
CA ASP A 845 49.92 -4.90 8.13
C ASP A 845 48.69 -4.05 7.73
N HIS A 846 47.74 -4.63 6.98
CA HIS A 846 46.56 -3.94 6.46
C HIS A 846 45.25 -4.29 7.17
N MET A 847 45.06 -5.54 7.61
CA MET A 847 43.82 -5.94 8.30
C MET A 847 43.90 -5.65 9.80
N SER A 848 42.96 -4.87 10.32
CA SER A 848 42.97 -4.48 11.74
C SER A 848 42.43 -5.55 12.68
N PHE A 849 41.62 -6.48 12.16
CA PHE A 849 41.06 -7.59 12.92
C PHE A 849 40.59 -8.72 12.00
N MET A 850 40.41 -9.90 12.57
CA MET A 850 39.83 -11.07 11.91
C MET A 850 38.77 -11.71 12.82
N VAL A 851 37.63 -12.08 12.23
CA VAL A 851 36.54 -12.79 12.91
C VAL A 851 36.29 -14.10 12.15
N SER A 852 36.47 -15.22 12.84
CA SER A 852 36.21 -16.55 12.28
C SER A 852 34.93 -17.17 12.87
N ALA A 853 34.36 -18.13 12.16
CA ALA A 853 33.23 -18.92 12.66
C ALA A 853 33.58 -19.66 13.96
N GLU A 854 34.81 -20.16 14.07
CA GLU A 854 35.34 -20.81 15.29
C GLU A 854 35.35 -19.85 16.49
N LEU A 855 35.82 -18.61 16.31
CA LEU A 855 35.88 -17.62 17.39
C LEU A 855 34.49 -17.21 17.90
N VAL A 856 33.50 -17.15 17.00
CA VAL A 856 32.14 -16.69 17.33
C VAL A 856 31.21 -17.84 17.72
N GLY A 857 31.53 -19.07 17.31
CA GLY A 857 30.67 -20.25 17.47
C GLY A 857 29.55 -20.35 16.43
N THR A 858 29.57 -19.54 15.36
CA THR A 858 28.55 -19.60 14.30
C THR A 858 29.09 -19.04 12.98
N PRO A 859 28.87 -19.73 11.84
CA PRO A 859 29.36 -19.29 10.54
C PRO A 859 28.42 -18.27 9.86
N LYS A 860 28.93 -17.58 8.83
CA LYS A 860 28.11 -16.94 7.80
C LYS A 860 27.19 -18.01 7.18
N PRO A 861 25.90 -17.71 6.93
CA PRO A 861 25.27 -16.39 6.86
C PRO A 861 24.69 -15.82 8.17
N SER A 862 24.98 -16.40 9.33
CA SER A 862 24.39 -15.93 10.59
C SER A 862 24.73 -14.47 10.89
N ARG A 863 23.73 -13.69 11.32
CA ARG A 863 23.93 -12.28 11.71
C ARG A 863 24.97 -12.12 12.84
N VAL A 864 25.14 -13.13 13.68
CA VAL A 864 26.00 -13.07 14.88
C VAL A 864 27.47 -12.81 14.51
N ILE A 865 27.98 -13.45 13.45
CA ILE A 865 29.38 -13.26 13.02
C ILE A 865 29.62 -11.84 12.48
N PHE A 866 28.65 -11.28 11.75
CA PHE A 866 28.71 -9.89 11.29
C PHE A 866 28.58 -8.90 12.45
N ASP A 867 27.74 -9.19 13.45
CA ASP A 867 27.61 -8.37 14.66
C ASP A 867 28.94 -8.30 15.43
N ALA A 868 29.67 -9.42 15.52
CA ALA A 868 31.00 -9.46 16.13
C ALA A 868 32.03 -8.60 15.37
N ALA A 869 31.99 -8.61 14.04
CA ALA A 869 32.85 -7.75 13.21
C ALA A 869 32.47 -6.26 13.32
N VAL A 870 31.18 -5.93 13.28
CA VAL A 870 30.68 -4.56 13.46
C VAL A 870 31.13 -3.97 14.81
N ALA A 871 31.17 -4.78 15.87
CA ALA A 871 31.62 -4.38 17.19
C ALA A 871 33.12 -4.00 17.26
N LYS A 872 33.93 -4.36 16.25
CA LYS A 872 35.33 -3.94 16.16
C LYS A 872 35.49 -2.52 15.61
N PHE A 873 34.49 -2.00 14.90
CA PHE A 873 34.50 -0.62 14.40
C PHE A 873 34.01 0.38 15.46
N PRO A 874 34.32 1.69 15.31
CA PRO A 874 33.84 2.72 16.23
C PRO A 874 32.31 2.72 16.34
N ALA A 875 31.79 2.87 17.56
CA ALA A 875 30.35 2.92 17.83
C ALA A 875 29.62 4.09 17.13
N SER A 876 30.36 5.09 16.65
CA SER A 876 29.83 6.18 15.84
C SER A 876 29.44 5.74 14.42
N TYR A 877 29.94 4.59 13.93
CA TYR A 877 29.66 4.10 12.60
C TYR A 877 28.35 3.32 12.63
N SER A 878 27.35 3.83 11.91
CA SER A 878 26.20 2.99 11.58
C SER A 878 26.65 1.88 10.63
N ARG A 879 25.93 0.76 10.62
CA ARG A 879 26.22 -0.39 9.76
C ARG A 879 26.27 -0.04 8.26
N GLN A 880 25.59 1.03 7.85
CA GLN A 880 25.60 1.55 6.47
C GLN A 880 26.93 2.21 6.07
N HIS A 881 27.81 2.54 7.04
CA HIS A 881 29.18 2.96 6.75
C HIS A 881 30.11 1.75 6.50
N LEU A 882 29.65 0.53 6.75
CA LEU A 882 30.45 -0.68 6.69
C LEU A 882 30.04 -1.51 5.47
N VAL A 883 31.04 -2.03 4.77
CA VAL A 883 30.86 -2.85 3.58
C VAL A 883 31.43 -4.24 3.84
N HIS A 884 30.74 -5.27 3.41
CA HIS A 884 31.29 -6.62 3.32
C HIS A 884 31.49 -7.02 1.85
N VAL A 885 32.64 -7.64 1.57
CA VAL A 885 33.05 -8.08 0.24
C VAL A 885 33.25 -9.59 0.29
N GLY A 886 32.60 -10.32 -0.60
CA GLY A 886 32.75 -11.78 -0.70
C GLY A 886 32.24 -12.34 -2.03
N ASP A 887 32.60 -13.58 -2.31
CA ASP A 887 32.22 -14.30 -3.53
C ASP A 887 30.95 -15.14 -3.36
N HIS A 888 30.64 -15.57 -2.13
CA HIS A 888 29.52 -16.45 -1.88
C HIS A 888 28.24 -15.67 -1.61
N TYR A 889 27.31 -15.69 -2.56
CA TYR A 889 26.11 -14.85 -2.52
C TYR A 889 25.27 -15.07 -1.23
N GLU A 890 25.00 -16.31 -0.83
CA GLU A 890 24.18 -16.59 0.35
C GLU A 890 24.89 -16.24 1.67
N CYS A 891 26.16 -16.62 1.79
CA CYS A 891 26.96 -16.46 3.01
C CYS A 891 27.39 -15.00 3.22
N ASP A 892 28.01 -14.40 2.21
CA ASP A 892 28.66 -13.10 2.33
C ASP A 892 27.70 -11.98 2.00
N VAL A 893 27.02 -12.08 0.85
CA VAL A 893 26.18 -10.99 0.36
C VAL A 893 24.88 -10.95 1.13
N GLU A 894 24.06 -11.99 1.08
CA GLU A 894 22.80 -11.99 1.83
C GLU A 894 23.00 -11.96 3.34
N GLY A 895 24.00 -12.69 3.86
CA GLY A 895 24.37 -12.67 5.27
C GLY A 895 24.67 -11.27 5.78
N ALA A 896 25.60 -10.56 5.13
CA ALA A 896 25.97 -9.20 5.50
C ALA A 896 24.83 -8.21 5.28
N LYS A 897 24.05 -8.36 4.19
CA LYS A 897 22.89 -7.52 3.92
C LYS A 897 21.82 -7.66 5.00
N ARG A 898 21.51 -8.89 5.44
CA ARG A 898 20.60 -9.15 6.57
C ARG A 898 21.13 -8.57 7.88
N ALA A 899 22.45 -8.55 8.06
CA ALA A 899 23.11 -7.88 9.18
C ALA A 899 23.07 -6.34 9.06
N GLY A 900 22.69 -5.78 7.92
CA GLY A 900 22.51 -4.34 7.70
C GLY A 900 23.76 -3.61 7.20
N LEU A 901 24.78 -4.37 6.75
CA LEU A 901 25.95 -3.85 6.06
C LEU A 901 25.61 -3.61 4.58
N ARG A 902 26.45 -2.81 3.92
CA ARG A 902 26.49 -2.75 2.46
C ARG A 902 27.31 -3.90 1.91
N THR A 903 27.08 -4.29 0.67
CA THR A 903 27.66 -5.53 0.13
C THR A 903 28.23 -5.35 -1.27
N ILE A 904 29.37 -5.98 -1.52
CA ILE A 904 29.96 -6.07 -2.86
C ILE A 904 30.14 -7.55 -3.16
N TRP A 905 29.45 -8.01 -4.20
CA TRP A 905 29.59 -9.38 -4.67
C TRP A 905 30.73 -9.46 -5.69
N VAL A 906 31.78 -10.21 -5.36
CA VAL A 906 32.87 -10.50 -6.29
C VAL A 906 32.52 -11.79 -7.04
N ASN A 907 32.24 -11.70 -8.33
CA ASN A 907 31.81 -12.84 -9.11
C ASN A 907 32.55 -12.87 -10.46
N ALA A 908 33.62 -13.67 -10.53
CA ALA A 908 34.41 -13.85 -11.75
C ALA A 908 33.59 -14.42 -12.93
N MET A 909 32.48 -15.12 -12.66
CA MET A 909 31.58 -15.67 -13.68
C MET A 909 30.54 -14.65 -14.16
N TRP A 910 30.54 -13.43 -13.61
CA TRP A 910 29.62 -12.38 -14.02
C TRP A 910 29.87 -11.98 -15.49
N SER A 911 28.84 -12.17 -16.33
CA SER A 911 28.96 -12.00 -17.78
C SER A 911 28.77 -10.55 -18.25
N LYS A 912 28.17 -9.69 -17.43
CA LYS A 912 27.86 -8.28 -17.74
C LYS A 912 28.98 -7.34 -17.26
N PRO A 913 29.02 -6.05 -17.63
CA PRO A 913 29.97 -5.10 -17.05
C PRO A 913 29.84 -5.01 -15.52
N ASP A 914 30.89 -4.53 -14.86
CA ASP A 914 30.86 -4.26 -13.42
C ASP A 914 29.75 -3.25 -13.10
N ALA A 915 28.93 -3.59 -12.11
CA ALA A 915 27.89 -2.72 -11.58
C ALA A 915 28.39 -2.12 -10.27
N LEU A 916 28.80 -0.84 -10.30
CA LEU A 916 29.38 -0.17 -9.14
C LEU A 916 28.33 0.29 -8.12
N THR A 917 27.07 0.29 -8.52
CA THR A 917 25.90 0.57 -7.70
C THR A 917 24.76 -0.32 -8.16
N GLN A 918 23.75 -0.49 -7.31
CA GLN A 918 22.52 -1.20 -7.68
C GLN A 918 21.81 -0.55 -8.89
N ALA A 919 21.96 0.77 -9.09
CA ALA A 919 21.40 1.49 -10.23
C ALA A 919 22.10 1.18 -11.57
N ASP A 920 23.29 0.57 -11.53
CA ASP A 920 24.01 0.13 -12.72
C ASP A 920 23.52 -1.27 -13.20
N LEU A 921 22.72 -1.96 -12.39
CA LEU A 921 22.15 -3.27 -12.73
C LEU A 921 20.90 -3.13 -13.61
N THR A 922 20.65 -4.14 -14.44
CA THR A 922 19.34 -4.27 -15.10
C THR A 922 18.28 -4.55 -14.04
N LYS A 923 17.01 -4.24 -14.35
CA LYS A 923 15.91 -4.47 -13.41
C LYS A 923 15.82 -5.94 -12.98
N GLU A 924 15.98 -6.88 -13.94
CA GLU A 924 15.96 -8.31 -13.62
C GLU A 924 17.11 -8.71 -12.69
N ASP A 925 18.32 -8.20 -12.91
CA ASP A 925 19.47 -8.50 -12.05
C ASP A 925 19.32 -7.87 -10.66
N ALA A 926 18.77 -6.66 -10.57
CA ALA A 926 18.54 -5.98 -9.29
C ALA A 926 17.50 -6.70 -8.44
N GLU A 927 16.50 -7.33 -9.06
CA GLU A 927 15.51 -8.18 -8.39
C GLU A 927 16.12 -9.53 -7.99
N GLN A 928 16.85 -10.19 -8.90
CA GLN A 928 17.46 -11.49 -8.64
C GLN A 928 18.57 -11.41 -7.57
N TYR A 929 19.41 -10.39 -7.64
CA TYR A 929 20.55 -10.17 -6.77
C TYR A 929 20.34 -9.00 -5.80
N ALA A 930 19.11 -8.86 -5.28
CA ALA A 930 18.69 -7.74 -4.43
C ALA A 930 19.55 -7.50 -3.18
N ALA A 931 20.32 -8.51 -2.75
CA ALA A 931 21.22 -8.37 -1.62
C ALA A 931 22.57 -7.72 -1.98
N ALA A 932 22.96 -7.65 -3.26
CA ALA A 932 24.21 -7.05 -3.72
C ALA A 932 24.04 -5.55 -4.00
N ASP A 933 24.78 -4.68 -3.28
CA ASP A 933 24.79 -3.24 -3.59
C ASP A 933 25.71 -2.90 -4.78
N ALA A 934 26.65 -3.78 -5.10
CA ALA A 934 27.50 -3.76 -6.29
C ALA A 934 27.91 -5.18 -6.67
N ILE A 935 28.17 -5.41 -7.97
CA ILE A 935 28.67 -6.67 -8.50
C ILE A 935 29.92 -6.36 -9.33
N VAL A 936 31.03 -6.99 -9.00
CA VAL A 936 32.30 -6.82 -9.71
C VAL A 936 32.89 -8.16 -10.12
N LYS A 937 33.56 -8.21 -11.26
CA LYS A 937 34.25 -9.44 -11.71
C LYS A 937 35.52 -9.72 -10.93
N GLU A 938 36.29 -8.65 -10.74
CA GLU A 938 37.64 -8.71 -10.18
C GLU A 938 37.67 -7.98 -8.84
N VAL A 939 38.41 -8.53 -7.89
CA VAL A 939 38.48 -7.98 -6.53
C VAL A 939 39.02 -6.55 -6.50
N ASN A 940 39.93 -6.18 -7.40
CA ASN A 940 40.49 -4.82 -7.46
C ASN A 940 39.43 -3.75 -7.82
N ALA A 941 38.36 -4.12 -8.52
CA ALA A 941 37.27 -3.19 -8.86
C ALA A 941 36.47 -2.74 -7.62
N VAL A 942 36.59 -3.43 -6.48
CA VAL A 942 36.05 -3.01 -5.17
C VAL A 942 36.50 -1.59 -4.81
N LEU A 943 37.74 -1.20 -5.14
CA LEU A 943 38.22 0.16 -4.90
C LEU A 943 37.39 1.20 -5.66
N SER A 944 37.06 0.90 -6.92
CA SER A 944 36.24 1.78 -7.77
C SER A 944 34.83 1.94 -7.22
N VAL A 945 34.24 0.85 -6.70
CA VAL A 945 32.94 0.87 -6.01
C VAL A 945 32.98 1.81 -4.81
N VAL A 946 33.95 1.62 -3.91
CA VAL A 946 34.07 2.43 -2.67
C VAL A 946 34.33 3.90 -3.00
N LYS A 947 35.20 4.21 -3.96
CA LYS A 947 35.44 5.58 -4.44
C LYS A 947 34.17 6.22 -4.99
N ARG A 948 33.40 5.47 -5.80
CA ARG A 948 32.13 5.94 -6.36
C ARG A 948 31.13 6.26 -5.24
N TRP A 949 30.97 5.37 -4.28
CA TRP A 949 30.07 5.56 -3.13
C TRP A 949 30.47 6.77 -2.26
N ASN A 950 31.76 6.93 -1.98
CA ASN A 950 32.25 8.07 -1.20
C ASN A 950 32.15 9.40 -1.96
N MET A 951 32.34 9.39 -3.28
CA MET A 951 32.11 10.56 -4.13
C MET A 951 30.64 10.99 -4.09
N LEU A 952 29.71 10.05 -4.29
CA LEU A 952 28.27 10.32 -4.23
C LEU A 952 27.86 10.89 -2.86
N ALA A 953 28.40 10.33 -1.77
CA ALA A 953 28.18 10.84 -0.43
C ALA A 953 28.69 12.29 -0.25
N LYS A 954 29.87 12.63 -0.79
CA LYS A 954 30.45 13.99 -0.74
C LYS A 954 29.61 15.00 -1.52
N THR A 955 29.08 14.65 -2.70
CA THR A 955 28.20 15.53 -3.48
C THR A 955 26.92 15.82 -2.72
N SER A 956 26.34 14.79 -2.07
CA SER A 956 25.12 14.94 -1.27
C SER A 956 25.28 15.81 0.00
N LEU A 957 26.52 16.08 0.43
CA LEU A 957 26.87 16.91 1.60
C LEU A 957 27.11 18.39 1.25
N LYS A 958 27.37 18.71 -0.03
CA LYS A 958 27.56 20.09 -0.53
C LYS A 958 26.26 20.74 -1.00
N GLU A 959 25.26 19.93 -1.35
CA GLU A 959 23.85 20.31 -1.55
C GLU A 959 23.07 20.18 -0.23
#